data_AF-A0A918GLC6-F1
#
_entry.id   AF-A0A918GLC6-F1
#
_cell.length_a   1.000
_cell.length_b   1.000
_cell.length_c   1.000
_cell.angle_alpha   90.00
_cell.angle_beta   90.00
_cell.angle_gamma   90.00
#
_symmetry.space_group_name_H-M   'P 1'
#
loop_
_entity.id
_entity.type
_entity.pdbx_description
1 polymer ?
#
loop_
_entity_poly.entity_id
_entity_poly.type
_entity_poly.pdbx_seq_one_letter_code
_entity_poly.pdbx_strand_id
1 'polypeptide(L)'
;MEMGASGRRVSLRLRIGWLLLIVLAAGGYAVVASRGPRPPERVPPNRVTVAVDALLDPRPDTDPARLLPPDFAAVTGVRHGLMRAPDGTMRAVNLAGGCSAPWGDTATRWDYSVGCMAHDLGYDLLRYAAATGLPVDGERRRALDERLSLDMHAQCRINPRDSAGLCRMVASLFSVGLVVNSWHQNWGPPAAEPVGVWAVVLVMVVVLLAARLPAFRRAPRPLPRPPPSVDDPDRAGYVSLVGVLALGAVVLAETALAFAPLAAVPAAALWPLTWVLQLVPLFFFACGHTSLLAWRAGRGYGAYLAGRLCWLIRPVLALVTAWLAVPLSLELFAAPPEVATAFTRLVVQPLWLLGLSLLVVAVAPVLSLLHRAMGVGAAGLWLVVMLALEIAGPGTFADYGAGIALALLFAQLAHAYAAGTLPRAALGVAGPAAVGVLVLSTALGWVDPLLIAEPAGTASFVPSAAGVLLLGVAQVAVVALPRRPRPAPAVAQVVGIVRTAPMTVYLAYLCLALLVTGLVTALSARPAFPAEWLARPSTLLALGLVAVPGLVGFLLFEWRTAPEDGFADGLSRWDGVAAVLGVAYAALGVLGFAAGPGTAVLGLPLDPMAGIIHLLLGWYLLHAVRVGTSALPGPWLLAALACGPALLAKPSVAGLVLHGATVALAGVAAVACGARRSGQAADRGEPVVCQASGQPEGVRGRLYLHGSGRD
;
A
#
# COMPACT_ATOMS: atom_id res chain seq x y z
N MET A 1 2.78 41.80 -16.67
CA MET A 1 3.69 40.63 -16.54
C MET A 1 3.82 40.12 -15.09
N GLU A 2 3.37 40.88 -14.07
CA GLU A 2 3.49 40.50 -12.64
C GLU A 2 2.44 39.49 -12.13
N MET A 3 1.26 39.39 -12.76
CA MET A 3 0.23 38.40 -12.38
C MET A 3 0.68 36.94 -12.54
N GLY A 4 1.63 36.65 -13.45
CA GLY A 4 2.18 35.30 -13.66
C GLY A 4 3.16 34.83 -12.57
N ALA A 5 3.84 35.77 -11.89
CA ALA A 5 4.84 35.46 -10.87
C ALA A 5 4.21 35.14 -9.50
N SER A 6 3.08 35.78 -9.17
CA SER A 6 2.30 35.48 -7.97
C SER A 6 1.66 34.08 -8.06
N GLY A 7 0.99 33.77 -9.19
CA GLY A 7 0.39 32.45 -9.42
C GLY A 7 1.41 31.29 -9.44
N ARG A 8 2.62 31.50 -9.99
CA ARG A 8 3.72 30.50 -9.92
C ARG A 8 4.23 30.27 -8.50
N ARG A 9 4.37 31.32 -7.68
CA ARG A 9 4.83 31.21 -6.29
C ARG A 9 3.82 30.49 -5.40
N VAL A 10 2.53 30.77 -5.55
CA VAL A 10 1.45 30.05 -4.86
C VAL A 10 1.42 28.58 -5.30
N SER A 11 1.55 28.31 -6.60
CA SER A 11 1.66 26.95 -7.14
C SER A 11 2.86 26.16 -6.59
N LEU A 12 4.01 26.80 -6.39
CA LEU A 12 5.20 26.13 -5.89
C LEU A 12 5.10 25.83 -4.39
N ARG A 13 4.62 26.78 -3.58
CA ARG A 13 4.39 26.56 -2.14
C ARG A 13 3.39 25.44 -1.89
N LEU A 14 2.31 25.38 -2.68
CA LEU A 14 1.33 24.31 -2.59
C LEU A 14 1.94 22.93 -2.93
N ARG A 15 2.82 22.86 -3.95
CA ARG A 15 3.52 21.63 -4.35
C ARG A 15 4.55 21.17 -3.32
N ILE A 16 5.27 22.10 -2.69
CA ILE A 16 6.23 21.79 -1.62
C ILE A 16 5.50 21.31 -0.37
N GLY A 17 4.44 22.02 0.05
CA GLY A 17 3.59 21.57 1.15
C GLY A 17 3.00 20.18 0.90
N TRP A 18 2.62 19.89 -0.34
CA TRP A 18 2.15 18.57 -0.74
C TRP A 18 3.24 17.49 -0.70
N LEU A 19 4.45 17.78 -1.18
CA LEU A 19 5.57 16.84 -1.08
C LEU A 19 5.88 16.54 0.39
N LEU A 20 5.93 17.57 1.24
CA LEU A 20 6.14 17.42 2.68
C LEU A 20 5.06 16.54 3.31
N LEU A 21 3.78 16.74 2.94
CA LEU A 21 2.68 15.91 3.42
C LEU A 21 2.87 14.42 3.06
N ILE A 22 3.25 14.11 1.82
CA ILE A 22 3.49 12.71 1.41
C ILE A 22 4.71 12.14 2.13
N VAL A 23 5.79 12.92 2.28
CA VAL A 23 6.98 12.46 2.97
C VAL A 23 6.68 12.16 4.44
N LEU A 24 5.90 13.02 5.10
CA LEU A 24 5.43 12.77 6.47
C LEU A 24 4.52 11.54 6.55
N ALA A 25 3.59 11.37 5.60
CA ALA A 25 2.73 10.20 5.53
C ALA A 25 3.53 8.90 5.30
N ALA A 26 4.51 8.91 4.39
CA ALA A 26 5.38 7.78 4.10
C ALA A 26 6.36 7.49 5.25
N GLY A 27 6.82 8.52 5.97
CA GLY A 27 7.62 8.37 7.18
C GLY A 27 6.81 7.78 8.33
N GLY A 28 5.60 8.28 8.58
CA GLY A 28 4.67 7.69 9.56
C GLY A 28 4.32 6.25 9.21
N TYR A 29 4.16 5.96 7.92
CA TYR A 29 4.00 4.61 7.40
C TYR A 29 5.21 3.73 7.73
N ALA A 30 6.42 4.23 7.48
CA ALA A 30 7.66 3.51 7.76
C ALA A 30 7.76 3.09 9.24
N VAL A 31 7.39 4.00 10.14
CA VAL A 31 7.35 3.73 11.58
C VAL A 31 6.32 2.64 11.92
N VAL A 32 5.09 2.74 11.41
CA VAL A 32 4.04 1.76 11.79
C VAL A 32 4.25 0.37 11.17
N ALA A 33 4.74 0.28 9.93
CA ALA A 33 4.97 -1.02 9.31
C ALA A 33 6.26 -1.71 9.80
N SER A 34 7.15 -0.98 10.47
CA SER A 34 8.36 -1.54 11.10
C SER A 34 8.17 -2.00 12.54
N ARG A 35 6.93 -1.90 13.07
CA ARG A 35 6.64 -2.31 14.45
C ARG A 35 6.91 -3.80 14.64
N GLY A 36 7.50 -4.15 15.79
CA GLY A 36 7.81 -5.53 16.17
C GLY A 36 6.56 -6.40 16.31
N PRO A 37 6.69 -7.74 16.43
CA PRO A 37 5.55 -8.60 16.70
C PRO A 37 4.85 -8.21 18.01
N ARG A 38 3.52 -8.33 18.06
CA ARG A 38 2.77 -8.07 19.28
C ARG A 38 3.04 -9.17 20.31
N PRO A 39 3.39 -8.83 21.57
CA PRO A 39 3.52 -9.81 22.64
C PRO A 39 2.15 -10.43 22.97
N PRO A 40 2.13 -11.62 23.59
CA PRO A 40 0.90 -12.20 24.12
C PRO A 40 0.21 -11.23 25.09
N GLU A 41 -1.13 -11.21 25.07
CA GLU A 41 -1.93 -10.27 25.86
C GLU A 41 -1.84 -10.54 27.36
N ARG A 42 -1.74 -11.81 27.76
CA ARG A 42 -1.49 -12.25 29.13
C ARG A 42 -0.58 -13.46 29.14
N VAL A 43 0.30 -13.51 30.13
CA VAL A 43 1.21 -14.63 30.33
C VAL A 43 1.10 -15.11 31.80
N PRO A 44 1.08 -16.43 32.05
CA PRO A 44 1.19 -16.95 33.41
C PRO A 44 2.47 -16.46 34.11
N PRO A 45 2.45 -16.26 35.44
CA PRO A 45 3.66 -15.88 36.17
C PRO A 45 4.80 -16.88 35.94
N ASN A 46 5.97 -16.35 35.60
CA ASN A 46 7.23 -17.07 35.48
C ASN A 46 8.36 -16.30 36.18
N ARG A 47 9.57 -16.87 36.20
CA ARG A 47 10.73 -16.26 36.89
C ARG A 47 11.06 -14.84 36.42
N VAL A 48 10.88 -14.53 35.14
CA VAL A 48 11.15 -13.19 34.60
C VAL A 48 10.05 -12.23 35.01
N THR A 49 8.79 -12.63 34.88
CA THR A 49 7.67 -11.76 35.26
C THR A 49 7.71 -11.41 36.75
N VAL A 50 8.01 -12.38 37.61
CA VAL A 50 8.14 -12.15 39.06
C VAL A 50 9.31 -11.20 39.38
N ALA A 51 10.45 -11.36 38.70
CA ALA A 51 11.59 -10.46 38.85
C ALA A 51 11.25 -9.03 38.42
N VAL A 52 10.56 -8.86 37.29
CA VAL A 52 10.11 -7.53 36.81
C VAL A 52 9.10 -6.92 37.78
N ASP A 53 8.11 -7.69 38.23
CA ASP A 53 7.10 -7.22 39.17
C ASP A 53 7.74 -6.74 40.49
N ALA A 54 8.84 -7.37 40.92
CA ALA A 54 9.64 -6.91 42.07
C ALA A 54 10.46 -5.63 41.81
N LEU A 55 10.90 -5.38 40.58
CA LEU A 55 11.54 -4.10 40.21
C LEU A 55 10.52 -2.94 40.20
N LEU A 56 9.24 -3.24 39.93
CA LEU A 56 8.17 -2.26 39.89
C LEU A 56 7.69 -1.81 41.27
N ASP A 57 7.93 -2.60 42.33
CA ASP A 57 7.62 -2.28 43.74
C ASP A 57 8.88 -2.22 44.64
N PRO A 58 9.76 -1.23 44.45
CA PRO A 58 10.98 -1.07 45.22
C PRO A 58 10.68 -0.54 46.62
N ARG A 59 11.33 -1.17 47.60
CA ARG A 59 11.20 -0.86 49.02
C ARG A 59 12.58 -0.65 49.64
N PRO A 60 12.70 0.08 50.76
CA PRO A 60 13.99 0.30 51.42
C PRO A 60 14.70 -1.00 51.85
N ASP A 61 13.93 -2.04 52.23
CA ASP A 61 14.44 -3.26 52.86
C ASP A 61 14.31 -4.51 51.96
N THR A 62 14.07 -4.33 50.65
CA THR A 62 13.89 -5.43 49.70
C THR A 62 14.99 -5.40 48.64
N ASP A 63 15.59 -6.56 48.38
CA ASP A 63 16.61 -6.76 47.36
C ASP A 63 16.00 -7.52 46.16
N PRO A 64 15.47 -6.80 45.14
CA PRO A 64 14.87 -7.45 44.00
C PRO A 64 15.90 -8.17 43.11
N ALA A 65 17.21 -7.93 43.27
CA ALA A 65 18.24 -8.62 42.50
C ALA A 65 18.30 -10.12 42.82
N ARG A 66 17.84 -10.54 44.01
CA ARG A 66 17.75 -11.96 44.39
C ARG A 66 16.73 -12.76 43.59
N LEU A 67 15.78 -12.09 42.94
CA LEU A 67 14.75 -12.72 42.13
C LEU A 67 15.17 -12.85 40.66
N LEU A 68 16.35 -12.34 40.28
CA LEU A 68 16.89 -12.53 38.93
C LEU A 68 17.16 -14.02 38.65
N PRO A 69 16.94 -14.49 37.41
CA PRO A 69 17.30 -15.85 37.01
C PRO A 69 18.79 -16.15 37.32
N PRO A 70 19.13 -17.36 37.80
CA PRO A 70 20.50 -17.67 38.21
C PRO A 70 21.51 -17.60 37.04
N ASP A 71 21.04 -17.86 35.82
CA ASP A 71 21.80 -17.77 34.56
C ASP A 71 21.71 -16.40 33.89
N PHE A 72 21.02 -15.41 34.49
CA PHE A 72 20.77 -14.10 33.88
C PHE A 72 22.05 -13.39 33.42
N ALA A 73 23.05 -13.29 34.30
CA ALA A 73 24.31 -12.62 33.99
C ALA A 73 25.12 -13.38 32.92
N ALA A 74 25.01 -14.71 32.89
CA ALA A 74 25.69 -15.54 31.89
C ALA A 74 25.06 -15.39 30.50
N VAL A 75 23.73 -15.28 30.42
CA VAL A 75 22.99 -15.15 29.16
C VAL A 75 23.05 -13.71 28.60
N THR A 76 22.94 -12.70 29.46
CA THR A 76 22.86 -11.29 29.03
C THR A 76 24.20 -10.56 29.04
N GLY A 77 25.18 -11.06 29.80
CA GLY A 77 26.43 -10.33 30.08
C GLY A 77 26.27 -9.12 31.01
N VAL A 78 25.09 -8.90 31.58
CA VAL A 78 24.76 -7.72 32.39
C VAL A 78 25.33 -7.84 33.80
N ARG A 79 26.07 -6.81 34.22
CA ARG A 79 26.51 -6.62 35.61
C ARG A 79 25.45 -5.84 36.38
N HIS A 80 24.79 -6.49 37.32
CA HIS A 80 23.76 -5.88 38.16
C HIS A 80 24.28 -5.61 39.58
N GLY A 81 23.61 -4.70 40.29
CA GLY A 81 23.91 -4.37 41.68
C GLY A 81 22.76 -3.64 42.35
N LEU A 82 22.97 -3.17 43.58
CA LEU A 82 22.00 -2.37 44.33
C LEU A 82 22.48 -0.93 44.46
N MET A 83 21.56 0.02 44.27
CA MET A 83 21.80 1.44 44.49
C MET A 83 20.63 2.06 45.24
N ARG A 84 20.93 3.01 46.13
CA ARG A 84 19.90 3.80 46.81
C ARG A 84 19.46 4.95 45.89
N ALA A 85 18.16 5.01 45.59
CA ALA A 85 17.60 6.11 44.82
C ALA A 85 17.41 7.37 45.70
N PRO A 86 17.29 8.56 45.10
CA PRO A 86 17.08 9.82 45.84
C PRO A 86 15.81 9.87 46.70
N ASP A 87 14.82 9.02 46.40
CA ASP A 87 13.60 8.85 47.20
C ASP A 87 13.81 7.96 48.45
N GLY A 88 15.04 7.47 48.68
CA GLY A 88 15.42 6.62 49.81
C GLY A 88 15.20 5.12 49.58
N THR A 89 14.59 4.71 48.48
CA THR A 89 14.34 3.29 48.15
C THR A 89 15.62 2.60 47.65
N MET A 90 15.69 1.27 47.81
CA MET A 90 16.75 0.46 47.22
C MET A 90 16.29 -0.06 45.85
N ARG A 91 17.13 0.10 44.83
CA ARG A 91 16.88 -0.33 43.45
C ARG A 91 17.92 -1.35 43.02
N ALA A 92 17.48 -2.44 42.40
CA ALA A 92 18.39 -3.24 41.58
C ALA A 92 18.59 -2.54 40.24
N VAL A 93 19.85 -2.45 39.81
CA VAL A 93 20.29 -1.63 38.68
C VAL A 93 21.25 -2.40 37.79
N ASN A 94 21.28 -2.05 36.49
CA ASN A 94 22.38 -2.38 35.61
C ASN A 94 23.52 -1.38 35.86
N LEU A 95 24.65 -1.85 36.39
CA LEU A 95 25.79 -1.00 36.78
C LEU A 95 26.51 -0.35 35.60
N ALA A 96 26.32 -0.89 34.39
CA ALA A 96 26.80 -0.29 33.15
C ALA A 96 25.70 0.49 32.41
N GLY A 97 24.48 0.52 32.95
CA GLY A 97 23.33 1.21 32.38
C GLY A 97 23.42 2.72 32.55
N GLY A 98 22.55 3.45 31.86
CA GLY A 98 22.57 4.90 31.82
C GLY A 98 21.33 5.51 31.20
N CYS A 99 21.14 6.81 31.40
CA CYS A 99 20.05 7.52 30.74
C CYS A 99 20.40 7.73 29.27
N SER A 100 19.94 6.81 28.41
CA SER A 100 20.08 6.90 26.96
C SER A 100 19.35 8.16 26.45
N ALA A 101 20.07 9.24 26.17
CA ALA A 101 19.52 10.45 25.58
C ALA A 101 20.04 10.62 24.14
N PRO A 102 19.28 11.28 23.22
CA PRO A 102 19.74 11.54 21.85
C PRO A 102 21.05 12.34 21.75
N TRP A 103 21.46 12.99 22.84
CA TRP A 103 22.68 13.80 22.97
C TRP A 103 23.74 13.15 23.88
N GLY A 104 23.61 11.86 24.20
CA GLY A 104 24.60 11.07 24.94
C GLY A 104 24.20 10.69 26.38
N ASP A 105 24.99 9.82 27.00
CA ASP A 105 24.75 9.20 28.32
C ASP A 105 25.06 10.12 29.50
N THR A 106 24.63 11.38 29.42
CA THR A 106 24.68 12.26 30.59
C THR A 106 23.37 12.09 31.33
N ALA A 107 23.43 11.43 32.51
CA ALA A 107 22.47 11.69 33.57
C ALA A 107 22.23 13.20 33.58
N THR A 108 21.00 13.60 33.29
CA THR A 108 20.68 15.02 33.12
C THR A 108 21.19 15.80 34.33
N ARG A 109 21.32 17.13 34.24
CA ARG A 109 21.75 17.95 35.39
C ARG A 109 20.92 17.73 36.67
N TRP A 110 19.83 16.96 36.65
CA TRP A 110 18.98 16.61 37.79
C TRP A 110 19.20 15.19 38.35
N ASP A 111 20.15 14.42 37.82
CA ASP A 111 20.53 13.09 38.32
C ASP A 111 19.39 12.05 38.27
N TYR A 112 19.03 11.62 37.06
CA TYR A 112 18.07 10.53 36.83
C TYR A 112 18.70 9.13 36.89
N SER A 113 19.99 9.05 37.24
CA SER A 113 20.87 7.89 37.00
C SER A 113 20.31 6.57 37.54
N VAL A 114 19.98 6.52 38.84
CA VAL A 114 19.50 5.28 39.49
C VAL A 114 18.19 4.78 38.88
N GLY A 115 17.28 5.69 38.54
CA GLY A 115 16.03 5.34 37.86
C GLY A 115 16.28 4.74 36.48
N CYS A 116 17.14 5.37 35.67
CA CYS A 116 17.52 4.87 34.35
C CYS A 116 18.21 3.51 34.43
N MET A 117 19.16 3.32 35.34
CA MET A 117 19.86 2.05 35.50
C MET A 117 18.95 0.91 35.99
N ALA A 118 17.94 1.23 36.82
CA ALA A 118 16.92 0.27 37.25
C ALA A 118 16.00 -0.12 36.09
N HIS A 119 15.61 0.87 35.27
CA HIS A 119 14.84 0.64 34.05
C HIS A 119 15.59 -0.23 33.03
N ASP A 120 16.88 0.05 32.81
CA ASP A 120 17.75 -0.78 31.94
C ASP A 120 17.79 -2.23 32.40
N LEU A 121 17.92 -2.49 33.71
CA LEU A 121 17.88 -3.86 34.24
C LEU A 121 16.54 -4.55 33.96
N GLY A 122 15.42 -3.83 34.08
CA GLY A 122 14.11 -4.33 33.71
C GLY A 122 14.02 -4.67 32.22
N TYR A 123 14.58 -3.84 31.35
CA TYR A 123 14.69 -4.09 29.91
C TYR A 123 15.57 -5.30 29.60
N ASP A 124 16.66 -5.49 30.33
CA ASP A 124 17.54 -6.65 30.19
C ASP A 124 16.85 -7.95 30.58
N LEU A 125 15.98 -7.92 31.59
CA LEU A 125 15.10 -9.06 31.92
C LEU A 125 14.14 -9.42 30.79
N LEU A 126 13.57 -8.42 30.11
CA LEU A 126 12.71 -8.65 28.94
C LEU A 126 13.51 -9.23 27.77
N ARG A 127 14.76 -8.77 27.54
CA ARG A 127 15.67 -9.35 26.54
C ARG A 127 16.05 -10.79 26.88
N TYR A 128 16.30 -11.07 28.15
CA TYR A 128 16.56 -12.41 28.65
C TYR A 128 15.37 -13.35 28.38
N ALA A 129 14.14 -12.90 28.64
CA ALA A 129 12.94 -13.66 28.30
C ALA A 129 12.88 -14.01 26.80
N ALA A 130 13.12 -13.03 25.94
CA ALA A 130 13.15 -13.24 24.49
C ALA A 130 14.24 -14.25 24.07
N ALA A 131 15.46 -14.12 24.61
CA ALA A 131 16.58 -15.01 24.29
C ALA A 131 16.37 -16.45 24.76
N THR A 132 15.62 -16.64 25.86
CA THR A 132 15.35 -17.95 26.46
C THR A 132 14.01 -18.55 26.02
N GLY A 133 13.24 -17.85 25.17
CA GLY A 133 11.91 -18.28 24.73
C GLY A 133 10.84 -18.24 25.82
N LEU A 134 11.08 -17.51 26.93
CA LEU A 134 10.08 -17.32 27.97
C LEU A 134 9.08 -16.25 27.55
N PRO A 135 7.77 -16.52 27.61
CA PRO A 135 6.77 -15.54 27.25
C PRO A 135 6.74 -14.39 28.27
N VAL A 136 6.53 -13.17 27.78
CA VAL A 136 6.28 -11.95 28.58
C VAL A 136 5.22 -11.12 27.87
N ASP A 137 4.31 -10.52 28.64
CA ASP A 137 3.29 -9.61 28.12
C ASP A 137 3.85 -8.19 27.94
N GLY A 138 3.13 -7.38 27.15
CA GLY A 138 3.51 -5.98 26.91
C GLY A 138 3.23 -5.06 28.11
N GLU A 139 2.43 -5.49 29.08
CA GLU A 139 2.11 -4.71 30.28
C GLU A 139 3.34 -4.44 31.14
N ARG A 140 4.23 -5.42 31.26
CA ARG A 140 5.47 -5.25 32.04
C ARG A 140 6.40 -4.20 31.47
N ARG A 141 6.53 -4.11 30.14
CA ARG A 141 7.29 -3.02 29.51
C ARG A 141 6.63 -1.66 29.76
N ARG A 142 5.29 -1.57 29.65
CA ARG A 142 4.55 -0.34 29.99
C ARG A 142 4.78 0.09 31.42
N ALA A 143 4.71 -0.85 32.36
CA ALA A 143 4.88 -0.58 33.79
C ALA A 143 6.32 -0.14 34.11
N LEU A 144 7.33 -0.76 33.48
CA LEU A 144 8.72 -0.32 33.61
C LEU A 144 8.90 1.13 33.10
N ASP A 145 8.31 1.44 31.95
CA ASP A 145 8.38 2.79 31.36
C ASP A 145 7.66 3.83 32.22
N GLU A 146 6.47 3.49 32.73
CA GLU A 146 5.72 4.32 33.66
C GLU A 146 6.51 4.54 34.96
N ARG A 147 7.16 3.50 35.48
CA ARG A 147 7.99 3.62 36.67
C ARG A 147 9.14 4.59 36.47
N LEU A 148 9.87 4.50 35.36
CA LEU A 148 10.94 5.44 35.05
C LEU A 148 10.42 6.88 34.93
N SER A 149 9.26 7.05 34.27
CA SER A 149 8.59 8.36 34.18
C SER A 149 8.29 8.93 35.57
N LEU A 150 7.75 8.12 36.48
CA LEU A 150 7.47 8.52 37.86
C LEU A 150 8.75 8.88 38.62
N ASP A 151 9.81 8.07 38.50
CA ASP A 151 11.09 8.30 39.16
C ASP A 151 11.73 9.62 38.69
N MET A 152 11.73 9.92 37.39
CA MET A 152 12.24 11.20 36.85
C MET A 152 11.44 12.41 37.34
N HIS A 153 10.10 12.33 37.36
CA HIS A 153 9.25 13.43 37.83
C HIS A 153 9.34 13.60 39.36
N ALA A 154 9.55 12.51 40.11
CA ALA A 154 9.82 12.56 41.55
C ALA A 154 11.14 13.26 41.85
N GLN A 155 12.18 13.00 41.06
CA GLN A 155 13.45 13.68 41.18
C GLN A 155 13.33 15.20 41.01
N CYS A 156 12.46 15.66 40.11
CA CYS A 156 12.15 17.08 39.96
C CYS A 156 11.44 17.72 41.18
N ARG A 157 10.88 16.91 42.09
CA ARG A 157 10.34 17.39 43.37
C ARG A 157 11.39 17.34 44.48
N ILE A 158 12.19 16.27 44.51
CA ILE A 158 13.19 16.00 45.56
C ILE A 158 14.41 16.91 45.39
N ASN A 159 14.95 17.01 44.17
CA ASN A 159 16.16 17.78 43.89
C ASN A 159 16.10 18.46 42.50
N PRO A 160 15.32 19.54 42.34
CA PRO A 160 15.19 20.25 41.07
C PRO A 160 16.42 21.07 40.66
N ARG A 161 17.48 21.16 41.49
CA ARG A 161 18.66 22.03 41.28
C ARG A 161 18.29 23.41 40.72
N ASP A 162 17.42 24.11 41.45
CA ASP A 162 16.87 25.45 41.14
C ASP A 162 16.16 25.61 39.78
N SER A 163 15.73 24.50 39.17
CA SER A 163 15.17 24.49 37.81
C SER A 163 14.03 23.49 37.64
N ALA A 164 13.10 23.47 38.60
CA ALA A 164 12.00 22.51 38.67
C ALA A 164 11.14 22.46 37.40
N GLY A 165 10.87 23.62 36.77
CA GLY A 165 10.11 23.70 35.52
C GLY A 165 10.82 23.01 34.35
N LEU A 166 12.10 23.30 34.17
CA LEU A 166 12.92 22.69 33.11
C LEU A 166 13.14 21.19 33.37
N CYS A 167 13.35 20.79 34.63
CA CYS A 167 13.43 19.39 35.03
C CYS A 167 12.18 18.61 34.58
N ARG A 168 10.98 19.13 34.92
CA ARG A 168 9.71 18.50 34.53
C ARG A 168 9.54 18.44 33.02
N MET A 169 9.88 19.51 32.31
CA MET A 169 9.82 19.54 30.84
C MET A 169 10.71 18.46 30.23
N VAL A 170 11.95 18.33 30.70
CA VAL A 170 12.89 17.32 30.22
C VAL A 170 12.42 15.91 30.60
N ALA A 171 11.96 15.70 31.84
CA ALA A 171 11.38 14.42 32.27
C ALA A 171 10.20 14.02 31.37
N SER A 172 9.29 14.95 31.06
CA SER A 172 8.19 14.71 30.13
C SER A 172 8.66 14.39 28.70
N LEU A 173 9.71 15.05 28.20
CA LEU A 173 10.30 14.73 26.88
C LEU A 173 10.93 13.33 26.85
N PHE A 174 11.62 12.92 27.92
CA PHE A 174 12.13 11.56 28.07
C PHE A 174 10.99 10.55 28.11
N SER A 175 9.94 10.79 28.89
CA SER A 175 8.76 9.92 28.96
C SER A 175 8.09 9.78 27.58
N VAL A 176 7.96 10.87 26.81
CA VAL A 176 7.43 10.81 25.45
C VAL A 176 8.32 9.96 24.54
N GLY A 177 9.64 10.19 24.55
CA GLY A 177 10.58 9.41 23.73
C GLY A 177 10.54 7.91 24.05
N LEU A 178 10.50 7.57 25.34
CA LEU A 178 10.38 6.20 25.83
C LEU A 178 9.08 5.54 25.37
N VAL A 179 7.94 6.20 25.58
CA VAL A 179 6.62 5.69 25.20
C VAL A 179 6.51 5.53 23.68
N VAL A 180 7.03 6.46 22.88
CA VAL A 180 7.03 6.35 21.41
C VAL A 180 7.85 5.15 20.95
N ASN A 181 9.04 4.95 21.53
CA ASN A 181 9.90 3.81 21.23
C ASN A 181 9.24 2.47 21.61
N SER A 182 8.66 2.40 22.81
CA SER A 182 7.97 1.18 23.27
C SER A 182 6.68 0.90 22.52
N TRP A 183 5.90 1.93 22.19
CA TRP A 183 4.74 1.80 21.32
C TRP A 183 5.12 1.27 19.93
N HIS A 184 6.18 1.80 19.33
CA HIS A 184 6.71 1.32 18.06
C HIS A 184 7.09 -0.16 18.14
N GLN A 185 7.75 -0.59 19.20
CA GLN A 185 8.08 -2.01 19.39
C GLN A 185 6.91 -2.87 19.93
N ASN A 186 5.66 -2.39 19.79
CA ASN A 186 4.44 -3.07 20.25
C ASN A 186 4.47 -3.47 21.73
N TRP A 187 5.24 -2.76 22.54
CA TRP A 187 5.51 -3.06 23.95
C TRP A 187 6.16 -4.43 24.19
N GLY A 188 6.70 -5.07 23.16
CA GLY A 188 7.44 -6.33 23.28
C GLY A 188 8.84 -6.14 23.89
N PRO A 189 9.64 -7.21 24.01
CA PRO A 189 11.03 -7.12 24.45
C PRO A 189 11.85 -6.10 23.65
N PRO A 190 12.70 -5.28 24.29
CA PRO A 190 13.49 -4.26 23.60
C PRO A 190 14.47 -4.86 22.58
N ALA A 191 14.33 -4.46 21.31
CA ALA A 191 15.20 -4.91 20.21
C ALA A 191 16.11 -3.80 19.69
N ALA A 192 17.30 -4.17 19.20
CA ALA A 192 18.18 -3.24 18.49
C ALA A 192 17.62 -2.97 17.09
N GLU A 193 17.40 -1.71 16.76
CA GLU A 193 16.82 -1.32 15.48
C GLU A 193 17.88 -0.91 14.46
N PRO A 194 17.75 -1.34 13.19
CA PRO A 194 18.64 -0.90 12.13
C PRO A 194 18.26 0.51 11.66
N VAL A 195 18.38 1.52 12.53
CA VAL A 195 18.02 2.93 12.27
C VAL A 195 18.68 3.43 10.97
N GLY A 196 19.90 2.98 10.68
CA GLY A 196 20.58 3.27 9.42
C GLY A 196 19.81 2.82 8.19
N VAL A 197 19.28 1.59 8.18
CA VAL A 197 18.48 1.05 7.06
C VAL A 197 17.19 1.87 6.90
N TRP A 198 16.52 2.19 8.01
CA TRP A 198 15.31 3.04 7.98
C TRP A 198 15.57 4.42 7.39
N ALA A 199 16.69 5.05 7.76
CA ALA A 199 17.08 6.35 7.20
C ALA A 199 17.35 6.26 5.69
N VAL A 200 18.04 5.23 5.22
CA VAL A 200 18.29 5.04 3.78
C VAL A 200 16.96 4.83 3.02
N VAL A 201 16.05 4.03 3.55
CA VAL A 201 14.71 3.82 2.96
C VAL A 201 13.95 5.14 2.87
N LEU A 202 13.91 5.92 3.95
CA LEU A 202 13.23 7.21 3.97
C LEU A 202 13.84 8.19 2.95
N VAL A 203 15.16 8.29 2.90
CA VAL A 203 15.86 9.12 1.90
C VAL A 203 15.49 8.70 0.48
N MET A 204 15.46 7.40 0.19
CA MET A 204 15.08 6.90 -1.14
C MET A 204 13.63 7.27 -1.50
N VAL A 205 12.70 7.13 -0.55
CA VAL A 205 11.31 7.57 -0.71
C VAL A 205 11.25 9.07 -1.06
N VAL A 206 11.96 9.92 -0.31
CA VAL A 206 12.02 11.37 -0.58
C VAL A 206 12.57 11.65 -1.97
N VAL A 207 13.65 11.00 -2.38
CA VAL A 207 14.28 11.20 -3.70
C VAL A 207 13.32 10.79 -4.83
N LEU A 208 12.66 9.63 -4.74
CA LEU A 208 11.71 9.14 -5.74
C LEU A 208 10.48 10.06 -5.89
N LEU A 209 10.05 10.70 -4.81
CA LEU A 209 8.98 11.70 -4.81
C LEU A 209 9.45 13.05 -5.37
N ALA A 210 10.63 13.53 -4.93
CA ALA A 210 11.20 14.81 -5.33
C ALA A 210 11.54 14.85 -6.82
N ALA A 211 11.97 13.74 -7.42
CA ALA A 211 12.28 13.59 -8.85
C ALA A 211 11.10 13.91 -9.80
N ARG A 212 9.92 14.18 -9.24
CA ARG A 212 8.67 14.43 -9.98
C ARG A 212 8.25 15.88 -9.96
N LEU A 213 8.82 16.68 -9.07
CA LEU A 213 8.49 18.08 -8.97
C LEU A 213 8.81 18.76 -10.32
N PRO A 214 7.82 19.43 -10.96
CA PRO A 214 8.03 20.08 -12.26
C PRO A 214 9.05 21.22 -12.22
N ALA A 215 9.50 21.63 -11.03
CA ALA A 215 10.45 22.72 -10.81
C ALA A 215 11.79 22.52 -11.56
N PHE A 216 12.14 21.27 -11.87
CA PHE A 216 13.36 20.93 -12.61
C PHE A 216 13.14 20.77 -14.14
N ARG A 217 11.98 21.14 -14.70
CA ARG A 217 11.60 20.78 -16.09
C ARG A 217 11.54 21.96 -17.06
N ARG A 218 12.27 21.81 -18.17
CA ARG A 218 12.05 22.48 -19.48
C ARG A 218 11.65 21.40 -20.49
N ALA A 219 10.41 20.94 -20.47
CA ALA A 219 9.88 20.04 -21.50
C ALA A 219 8.68 20.72 -22.18
N PRO A 220 8.54 20.62 -23.52
CA PRO A 220 7.38 21.14 -24.25
C PRO A 220 6.09 20.54 -23.68
N ARG A 221 5.05 21.36 -23.55
CA ARG A 221 3.72 20.84 -23.23
C ARG A 221 3.20 20.06 -24.45
N PRO A 222 2.77 18.80 -24.26
CA PRO A 222 2.16 18.05 -25.34
C PRO A 222 0.83 18.68 -25.75
N LEU A 223 0.58 18.74 -27.07
CA LEU A 223 -0.68 19.27 -27.61
C LEU A 223 -1.85 18.37 -27.20
N PRO A 224 -3.01 18.93 -26.79
CA PRO A 224 -4.21 18.13 -26.57
C PRO A 224 -4.62 17.44 -27.88
N ARG A 225 -4.71 16.11 -27.87
CA ARG A 225 -5.36 15.37 -28.96
C ARG A 225 -6.79 15.02 -28.56
N PRO A 226 -7.75 15.03 -29.50
CA PRO A 226 -9.11 14.60 -29.23
C PRO A 226 -9.10 13.15 -28.71
N PRO A 227 -10.03 12.81 -27.79
CA PRO A 227 -10.16 11.45 -27.31
C PRO A 227 -10.45 10.50 -28.49
N PRO A 228 -9.91 9.28 -28.47
CA PRO A 228 -10.24 8.28 -29.49
C PRO A 228 -11.76 8.05 -29.50
N SER A 229 -12.34 7.90 -30.70
CA SER A 229 -13.75 7.53 -30.85
C SER A 229 -13.98 6.15 -30.25
N VAL A 230 -15.01 6.02 -29.41
CA VAL A 230 -15.45 4.72 -28.87
C VAL A 230 -16.48 4.15 -29.84
N ASP A 231 -16.20 2.98 -30.41
CA ASP A 231 -17.04 2.35 -31.45
C ASP A 231 -18.50 2.07 -30.98
N ASP A 232 -18.71 1.80 -29.69
CA ASP A 232 -20.02 1.53 -29.08
C ASP A 232 -20.08 2.11 -27.65
N PRO A 233 -20.47 3.39 -27.49
CA PRO A 233 -20.45 4.08 -26.20
C PRO A 233 -21.49 3.51 -25.21
N ASP A 234 -22.60 2.99 -25.71
CA ASP A 234 -23.66 2.38 -24.89
C ASP A 234 -23.17 1.11 -24.20
N ARG A 235 -22.51 0.22 -24.97
CA ARG A 235 -21.92 -1.00 -24.44
C ARG A 235 -20.78 -0.68 -23.46
N ALA A 236 -19.93 0.28 -23.79
CA ALA A 236 -18.87 0.72 -22.89
C ALA A 236 -19.44 1.26 -21.57
N GLY A 237 -20.53 2.04 -21.63
CA GLY A 237 -21.26 2.52 -20.46
C GLY A 237 -21.89 1.39 -19.64
N TYR A 238 -22.50 0.41 -20.30
CA TYR A 238 -23.09 -0.76 -19.63
C TYR A 238 -22.04 -1.63 -18.92
N VAL A 239 -20.95 -2.00 -19.61
CA VAL A 239 -19.88 -2.80 -18.99
C VAL A 239 -19.19 -2.01 -17.87
N SER A 240 -19.12 -0.68 -17.99
CA SER A 240 -18.65 0.18 -16.90
C SER A 240 -19.58 0.15 -15.69
N LEU A 241 -20.90 0.15 -15.87
CA LEU A 241 -21.86 -0.01 -14.77
C LEU A 241 -21.65 -1.37 -14.08
N VAL A 242 -21.54 -2.45 -14.87
CA VAL A 242 -21.27 -3.80 -14.35
C VAL A 242 -20.01 -3.83 -13.51
N GLY A 243 -18.92 -3.20 -13.97
CA GLY A 243 -17.67 -3.12 -13.20
C GLY A 243 -17.81 -2.39 -11.86
N VAL A 244 -18.57 -1.29 -11.81
CA VAL A 244 -18.81 -0.54 -10.55
C VAL A 244 -19.69 -1.33 -9.60
N LEU A 245 -20.76 -1.96 -10.10
CA LEU A 245 -21.62 -2.83 -9.28
C LEU A 245 -20.85 -4.04 -8.75
N ALA A 246 -20.01 -4.65 -9.58
CA ALA A 246 -19.17 -5.77 -9.18
C ALA A 246 -18.20 -5.38 -8.05
N LEU A 247 -17.53 -4.24 -8.17
CA LEU A 247 -16.64 -3.74 -7.12
C LEU A 247 -17.40 -3.44 -5.82
N GLY A 248 -18.58 -2.80 -5.92
CA GLY A 248 -19.43 -2.54 -4.75
C GLY A 248 -19.90 -3.82 -4.06
N ALA A 249 -20.31 -4.83 -4.83
CA ALA A 249 -20.73 -6.12 -4.31
C ALA A 249 -19.59 -6.84 -3.58
N VAL A 250 -18.37 -6.84 -4.13
CA VAL A 250 -17.18 -7.39 -3.46
C VAL A 250 -16.93 -6.67 -2.13
N VAL A 251 -16.95 -5.34 -2.11
CA VAL A 251 -16.78 -4.58 -0.85
C VAL A 251 -17.85 -4.94 0.18
N LEU A 252 -19.11 -5.08 -0.23
CA LEU A 252 -20.21 -5.48 0.65
C LEU A 252 -20.04 -6.92 1.19
N ALA A 253 -19.61 -7.86 0.34
CA ALA A 253 -19.36 -9.24 0.74
C ALA A 253 -18.24 -9.32 1.77
N GLU A 254 -17.14 -8.62 1.52
CA GLU A 254 -16.01 -8.54 2.44
C GLU A 254 -16.38 -7.86 3.74
N THR A 255 -17.28 -6.86 3.71
CA THR A 255 -17.86 -6.25 4.92
C THR A 255 -18.62 -7.27 5.74
N ALA A 256 -19.54 -8.00 5.12
CA ALA A 256 -20.35 -8.99 5.81
C ALA A 256 -19.47 -10.09 6.44
N LEU A 257 -18.48 -10.59 5.69
CA LEU A 257 -17.56 -11.61 6.17
C LEU A 257 -16.60 -11.08 7.26
N ALA A 258 -16.15 -9.84 7.16
CA ALA A 258 -15.29 -9.21 8.16
C ALA A 258 -16.00 -9.05 9.52
N PHE A 259 -17.28 -8.67 9.51
CA PHE A 259 -18.04 -8.41 10.72
C PHE A 259 -18.90 -9.60 11.20
N ALA A 260 -18.96 -10.71 10.46
CA ALA A 260 -19.71 -11.91 10.85
C ALA A 260 -19.33 -12.45 12.25
N PRO A 261 -18.02 -12.55 12.62
CA PRO A 261 -17.63 -13.05 13.94
C PRO A 261 -18.13 -12.14 15.07
N LEU A 262 -18.15 -10.83 14.85
CA LEU A 262 -18.66 -9.84 15.81
C LEU A 262 -20.17 -9.95 16.02
N ALA A 263 -20.90 -10.45 15.03
CA ALA A 263 -22.33 -10.76 15.11
C ALA A 263 -22.61 -12.20 15.59
N ALA A 264 -21.57 -12.96 15.99
CA ALA A 264 -21.66 -14.38 16.31
C ALA A 264 -22.29 -15.23 15.19
N VAL A 265 -22.15 -14.80 13.93
CA VAL A 265 -22.63 -15.52 12.75
C VAL A 265 -21.47 -16.34 12.19
N PRO A 266 -21.60 -17.69 12.08
CA PRO A 266 -20.57 -18.49 11.45
C PRO A 266 -20.46 -18.13 9.97
N ALA A 267 -19.24 -17.95 9.47
CA ALA A 267 -19.00 -17.55 8.08
C ALA A 267 -19.61 -18.53 7.06
N ALA A 268 -19.64 -19.82 7.38
CA ALA A 268 -20.35 -20.84 6.59
C ALA A 268 -21.83 -20.51 6.35
N ALA A 269 -22.53 -19.84 7.28
CA ALA A 269 -23.94 -19.46 7.09
C ALA A 269 -24.12 -18.32 6.06
N LEU A 270 -23.05 -17.62 5.69
CA LEU A 270 -23.06 -16.54 4.71
C LEU A 270 -22.88 -17.03 3.27
N TRP A 271 -22.81 -18.34 3.04
CA TRP A 271 -22.65 -18.90 1.69
C TRP A 271 -23.64 -18.32 0.65
N PRO A 272 -24.95 -18.12 0.92
CA PRO A 272 -25.87 -17.59 -0.09
C PRO A 272 -25.51 -16.16 -0.49
N LEU A 273 -25.07 -15.37 0.51
CA LEU A 273 -24.60 -14.02 0.30
C LEU A 273 -23.34 -14.01 -0.58
N THR A 274 -22.42 -14.96 -0.36
CA THR A 274 -21.22 -15.08 -1.19
C THR A 274 -21.56 -15.40 -2.64
N TRP A 275 -22.55 -16.25 -2.92
CA TRP A 275 -22.93 -16.55 -4.32
C TRP A 275 -23.48 -15.33 -5.06
N VAL A 276 -24.27 -14.50 -4.35
CA VAL A 276 -24.88 -13.31 -4.93
C VAL A 276 -23.84 -12.20 -5.11
N LEU A 277 -22.97 -11.99 -4.12
CA LEU A 277 -22.05 -10.87 -4.08
C LEU A 277 -20.65 -11.17 -4.64
N GLN A 278 -20.31 -12.43 -4.88
CA GLN A 278 -19.04 -12.82 -5.51
C GLN A 278 -19.03 -12.46 -6.99
N LEU A 279 -18.86 -11.17 -7.29
CA LEU A 279 -18.87 -10.60 -8.63
C LEU A 279 -17.46 -10.34 -9.18
N VAL A 280 -16.42 -10.91 -8.57
CA VAL A 280 -15.03 -10.84 -9.06
C VAL A 280 -14.90 -11.24 -10.55
N PRO A 281 -15.57 -12.29 -11.05
CA PRO A 281 -15.58 -12.60 -12.49
C PRO A 281 -16.05 -11.43 -13.37
N LEU A 282 -17.15 -10.79 -13.01
CA LEU A 282 -17.69 -9.64 -13.74
C LEU A 282 -16.79 -8.40 -13.64
N PHE A 283 -16.13 -8.22 -12.51
CA PHE A 283 -15.14 -7.17 -12.34
C PHE A 283 -13.97 -7.35 -13.31
N PHE A 284 -13.41 -8.56 -13.44
CA PHE A 284 -12.32 -8.82 -14.39
C PHE A 284 -12.78 -8.83 -15.86
N PHE A 285 -14.01 -9.22 -16.13
CA PHE A 285 -14.64 -9.05 -17.43
C PHE A 285 -14.71 -7.55 -17.81
N ALA A 286 -15.19 -6.69 -16.91
CA ALA A 286 -15.22 -5.24 -17.14
C ALA A 286 -13.80 -4.64 -17.25
N CYS A 287 -12.86 -5.10 -16.42
CA CYS A 287 -11.46 -4.72 -16.48
C CYS A 287 -10.83 -5.06 -17.85
N GLY A 288 -11.06 -6.28 -18.35
CA GLY A 288 -10.62 -6.72 -19.67
C GLY A 288 -11.19 -5.86 -20.81
N HIS A 289 -12.49 -5.56 -20.75
CA HIS A 289 -13.15 -4.71 -21.75
C HIS A 289 -12.56 -3.31 -21.82
N THR A 290 -12.42 -2.64 -20.65
CA THR A 290 -11.85 -1.28 -20.62
C THR A 290 -10.38 -1.26 -21.01
N SER A 291 -9.64 -2.34 -20.72
CA SER A 291 -8.23 -2.48 -21.09
C SER A 291 -8.06 -2.69 -22.59
N LEU A 292 -8.95 -3.45 -23.22
CA LEU A 292 -9.02 -3.64 -24.67
C LEU A 292 -9.30 -2.33 -25.41
N LEU A 293 -10.31 -1.56 -24.98
CA LEU A 293 -10.64 -0.27 -25.60
C LEU A 293 -9.46 0.70 -25.52
N ALA A 294 -8.78 0.75 -24.37
CA ALA A 294 -7.60 1.58 -24.20
C ALA A 294 -6.40 1.10 -25.04
N TRP A 295 -6.24 -0.21 -25.25
CA TRP A 295 -5.19 -0.76 -26.10
C TRP A 295 -5.44 -0.42 -27.59
N ARG A 296 -6.69 -0.51 -28.04
CA ARG A 296 -7.11 -0.16 -29.41
C ARG A 296 -6.90 1.32 -29.75
N ALA A 297 -6.85 2.20 -28.75
CA ALA A 297 -6.58 3.63 -28.95
C ALA A 297 -5.15 3.95 -29.47
N GLY A 298 -4.24 2.97 -29.57
CA GLY A 298 -3.10 3.02 -30.50
C GLY A 298 -1.94 3.96 -30.16
N ARG A 299 -1.33 3.83 -28.97
CA ARG A 299 -0.20 4.69 -28.54
C ARG A 299 1.11 3.94 -28.23
N GLY A 300 1.22 2.67 -28.60
CA GLY A 300 2.33 1.80 -28.21
C GLY A 300 2.23 1.33 -26.76
N TYR A 301 2.98 0.28 -26.41
CA TYR A 301 2.81 -0.41 -25.13
C TYR A 301 3.18 0.44 -23.91
N GLY A 302 4.30 1.17 -23.98
CA GLY A 302 4.74 2.04 -22.89
C GLY A 302 3.72 3.15 -22.57
N ALA A 303 3.22 3.85 -23.58
CA ALA A 303 2.22 4.90 -23.39
C ALA A 303 0.87 4.34 -22.94
N TYR A 304 0.47 3.16 -23.43
CA TYR A 304 -0.74 2.46 -22.96
C TYR A 304 -0.67 2.18 -21.45
N LEU A 305 0.42 1.57 -20.98
CA LEU A 305 0.62 1.27 -19.57
C LEU A 305 0.72 2.54 -18.73
N ALA A 306 1.57 3.50 -19.12
CA ALA A 306 1.74 4.75 -18.40
C ALA A 306 0.42 5.53 -18.32
N GLY A 307 -0.39 5.54 -19.38
CA GLY A 307 -1.68 6.20 -19.44
C GLY A 307 -2.74 5.59 -18.53
N ARG A 308 -2.73 4.26 -18.34
CA ARG A 308 -3.69 3.58 -17.46
C ARG A 308 -3.23 3.54 -16.01
N LEU A 309 -1.92 3.35 -15.79
CA LEU A 309 -1.38 2.95 -14.50
C LEU A 309 -0.78 4.11 -13.70
N CYS A 310 -0.31 5.19 -14.34
CA CYS A 310 0.15 6.38 -13.61
C CYS A 310 -0.95 6.99 -12.72
N TRP A 311 -2.22 6.85 -13.12
CA TRP A 311 -3.36 7.35 -12.36
C TRP A 311 -3.79 6.38 -11.27
N LEU A 312 -3.56 5.07 -11.47
CA LEU A 312 -3.86 4.03 -10.50
C LEU A 312 -3.00 4.11 -9.24
N ILE A 313 -1.98 4.97 -9.23
CA ILE A 313 -1.28 5.29 -8.00
C ILE A 313 -2.18 5.92 -6.93
N ARG A 314 -3.17 6.73 -7.35
CA ARG A 314 -4.05 7.45 -6.42
C ARG A 314 -4.78 6.44 -5.52
N PRO A 315 -5.44 5.41 -6.09
CA PRO A 315 -6.03 4.37 -5.27
C PRO A 315 -5.02 3.59 -4.44
N VAL A 316 -3.82 3.32 -4.96
CA VAL A 316 -2.80 2.66 -4.13
C VAL A 316 -2.40 3.52 -2.93
N LEU A 317 -2.11 4.80 -3.11
CA LEU A 317 -1.75 5.70 -2.01
C LEU A 317 -2.90 5.87 -1.01
N ALA A 318 -4.15 5.89 -1.46
CA ALA A 318 -5.32 5.90 -0.59
C ALA A 318 -5.33 4.66 0.31
N LEU A 319 -5.15 3.48 -0.29
CA LEU A 319 -5.15 2.20 0.43
C LEU A 319 -3.93 2.08 1.35
N VAL A 320 -2.73 2.51 0.94
CA VAL A 320 -1.54 2.55 1.81
C VAL A 320 -1.74 3.52 2.98
N THR A 321 -2.41 4.66 2.75
CA THR A 321 -2.75 5.59 3.82
C THR A 321 -3.81 5.02 4.76
N ALA A 322 -4.82 4.33 4.23
CA ALA A 322 -5.80 3.61 5.04
C ALA A 322 -5.15 2.49 5.85
N TRP A 323 -4.19 1.77 5.27
CA TRP A 323 -3.40 0.73 5.93
C TRP A 323 -2.62 1.29 7.13
N LEU A 324 -2.16 2.54 7.05
CA LEU A 324 -1.56 3.23 8.18
C LEU A 324 -2.61 3.72 9.19
N ALA A 325 -3.60 4.46 8.71
CA ALA A 325 -4.51 5.24 9.54
C ALA A 325 -5.48 4.34 10.31
N VAL A 326 -6.00 3.27 9.69
CA VAL A 326 -7.05 2.44 10.28
C VAL A 326 -6.54 1.68 11.52
N PRO A 327 -5.41 0.95 11.50
CA PRO A 327 -4.89 0.29 12.70
C PRO A 327 -4.58 1.26 13.85
N LEU A 328 -4.03 2.43 13.54
CA LEU A 328 -3.76 3.48 14.52
C LEU A 328 -5.05 4.02 15.15
N SER A 329 -6.07 4.29 14.34
CA SER A 329 -7.39 4.72 14.82
C SER A 329 -8.02 3.67 15.72
N LEU A 330 -7.88 2.39 15.39
CA LEU A 330 -8.39 1.28 16.19
C LEU A 330 -7.66 1.14 17.53
N GLU A 331 -6.34 1.37 17.56
CA GLU A 331 -5.57 1.44 18.81
C GLU A 331 -6.04 2.60 19.69
N LEU A 332 -6.32 3.78 19.10
CA LEU A 332 -6.89 4.93 19.81
C LEU A 332 -8.30 4.67 20.36
N PHE A 333 -9.06 3.79 19.70
CA PHE A 333 -10.36 3.31 20.18
C PHE A 333 -10.27 2.20 21.23
N ALA A 334 -9.06 1.66 21.50
CA ALA A 334 -8.87 0.42 22.26
C ALA A 334 -9.79 -0.70 21.72
N ALA A 335 -9.88 -0.80 20.39
CA ALA A 335 -10.79 -1.72 19.73
C ALA A 335 -10.40 -3.19 20.03
N PRO A 336 -11.40 -4.08 20.24
CA PRO A 336 -11.15 -5.52 20.37
C PRO A 336 -10.36 -6.09 19.18
N PRO A 337 -9.55 -7.14 19.38
CA PRO A 337 -8.73 -7.73 18.32
C PRO A 337 -9.57 -8.24 17.14
N GLU A 338 -10.81 -8.66 17.36
CA GLU A 338 -11.76 -9.10 16.32
C GLU A 338 -12.12 -7.93 15.39
N VAL A 339 -12.38 -6.74 15.95
CA VAL A 339 -12.63 -5.52 15.18
C VAL A 339 -11.39 -5.14 14.37
N ALA A 340 -10.21 -5.21 14.98
CA ALA A 340 -8.97 -4.91 14.29
C ALA A 340 -8.70 -5.86 13.12
N THR A 341 -9.00 -7.14 13.29
CA THR A 341 -8.90 -8.16 12.23
C THR A 341 -9.89 -7.89 11.10
N ALA A 342 -11.14 -7.54 11.44
CA ALA A 342 -12.17 -7.18 10.48
C ALA A 342 -11.74 -6.01 9.58
N PHE A 343 -11.27 -4.91 10.18
CA PHE A 343 -10.81 -3.74 9.42
C PHE A 343 -9.53 -4.00 8.63
N THR A 344 -8.60 -4.79 9.18
CA THR A 344 -7.40 -5.21 8.44
C THR A 344 -7.78 -5.92 7.15
N ARG A 345 -8.76 -6.84 7.20
CA ARG A 345 -9.32 -7.49 6.02
C ARG A 345 -9.90 -6.49 5.02
N LEU A 346 -10.70 -5.52 5.48
CA LEU A 346 -11.30 -4.52 4.60
C LEU A 346 -10.27 -3.72 3.83
N VAL A 347 -9.13 -3.40 4.45
CA VAL A 347 -8.05 -2.64 3.82
C VAL A 347 -7.16 -3.51 2.92
N VAL A 348 -6.84 -4.73 3.36
CA VAL A 348 -5.91 -5.64 2.67
C VAL A 348 -6.55 -6.26 1.43
N GLN A 349 -7.80 -6.70 1.51
CA GLN A 349 -8.43 -7.46 0.44
C GLN A 349 -8.53 -6.71 -0.90
N PRO A 350 -8.90 -5.41 -0.95
CA PRO A 350 -8.90 -4.66 -2.21
C PRO A 350 -7.52 -4.55 -2.87
N LEU A 351 -6.42 -4.67 -2.12
CA LEU A 351 -5.07 -4.65 -2.67
C LEU A 351 -4.79 -5.88 -3.55
N TRP A 352 -5.32 -7.05 -3.21
CA TRP A 352 -5.23 -8.24 -4.07
C TRP A 352 -5.95 -8.04 -5.39
N LEU A 353 -7.20 -7.56 -5.33
CA LEU A 353 -8.00 -7.25 -6.51
C LEU A 353 -7.30 -6.20 -7.41
N LEU A 354 -6.69 -5.19 -6.79
CA LEU A 354 -5.92 -4.16 -7.47
C LEU A 354 -4.65 -4.74 -8.13
N GLY A 355 -3.89 -5.58 -7.42
CA GLY A 355 -2.70 -6.26 -7.93
C GLY A 355 -3.00 -7.10 -9.18
N LEU A 356 -4.09 -7.87 -9.16
CA LEU A 356 -4.54 -8.64 -10.32
C LEU A 356 -5.05 -7.75 -11.45
N SER A 357 -5.70 -6.62 -11.13
CA SER A 357 -6.12 -5.64 -12.14
C SER A 357 -4.92 -5.04 -12.87
N LEU A 358 -3.84 -4.74 -12.15
CA LEU A 358 -2.57 -4.28 -12.73
C LEU A 358 -2.04 -5.32 -13.73
N LEU A 359 -2.06 -6.60 -13.36
CA LEU A 359 -1.65 -7.70 -14.22
C LEU A 359 -2.50 -7.78 -15.49
N VAL A 360 -3.83 -7.78 -15.36
CA VAL A 360 -4.76 -7.84 -16.51
C VAL A 360 -4.54 -6.67 -17.46
N VAL A 361 -4.37 -5.45 -16.93
CA VAL A 361 -4.02 -4.28 -17.75
C VAL A 361 -2.67 -4.50 -18.44
N ALA A 362 -1.67 -5.01 -17.74
CA ALA A 362 -0.33 -5.26 -18.29
C ALA A 362 -0.36 -6.23 -19.48
N VAL A 363 -1.14 -7.31 -19.38
CA VAL A 363 -1.18 -8.38 -20.39
C VAL A 363 -2.27 -8.18 -21.45
N ALA A 364 -3.04 -7.08 -21.40
CA ALA A 364 -4.10 -6.82 -22.37
C ALA A 364 -3.67 -6.92 -23.86
N PRO A 365 -2.46 -6.50 -24.28
CA PRO A 365 -1.98 -6.73 -25.64
C PRO A 365 -1.86 -8.22 -25.99
N VAL A 366 -1.37 -9.04 -25.05
CA VAL A 366 -1.25 -10.49 -25.22
C VAL A 366 -2.62 -11.12 -25.34
N LEU A 367 -3.59 -10.72 -24.49
CA LEU A 367 -4.99 -11.18 -24.61
C LEU A 367 -5.60 -10.79 -25.95
N SER A 368 -5.28 -9.60 -26.47
CA SER A 368 -5.70 -9.17 -27.80
C SER A 368 -5.03 -9.97 -28.93
N LEU A 369 -3.76 -10.37 -28.77
CA LEU A 369 -3.05 -11.22 -29.74
C LEU A 369 -3.64 -12.64 -29.75
N LEU A 370 -3.82 -13.24 -28.56
CA LEU A 370 -4.44 -14.55 -28.41
C LEU A 370 -5.87 -14.57 -28.97
N HIS A 371 -6.65 -13.51 -28.74
CA HIS A 371 -7.99 -13.40 -29.30
C HIS A 371 -7.98 -13.34 -30.83
N ARG A 372 -7.03 -12.63 -31.44
CA ARG A 372 -6.90 -12.58 -32.90
C ARG A 372 -6.48 -13.93 -33.48
N ALA A 373 -5.64 -14.68 -32.76
CA ALA A 373 -5.14 -15.98 -33.19
C ALA A 373 -6.17 -17.11 -33.04
N MET A 374 -6.93 -17.14 -31.94
CA MET A 374 -7.77 -18.29 -31.56
C MET A 374 -9.25 -17.93 -31.34
N GLY A 375 -9.64 -16.66 -31.51
CA GLY A 375 -11.00 -16.18 -31.25
C GLY A 375 -11.44 -16.45 -29.80
N VAL A 376 -12.57 -17.12 -29.65
CA VAL A 376 -13.11 -17.53 -28.33
C VAL A 376 -12.28 -18.66 -27.70
N GLY A 377 -11.52 -19.43 -28.50
CA GLY A 377 -10.63 -20.49 -28.02
C GLY A 377 -9.54 -19.99 -27.06
N ALA A 378 -9.19 -18.69 -27.12
CA ALA A 378 -8.30 -18.06 -26.14
C ALA A 378 -8.83 -18.12 -24.70
N ALA A 379 -10.15 -18.08 -24.49
CA ALA A 379 -10.72 -18.29 -23.16
C ALA A 379 -10.59 -19.76 -22.72
N GLY A 380 -10.68 -20.70 -23.67
CA GLY A 380 -10.44 -22.13 -23.43
C GLY A 380 -9.00 -22.43 -23.01
N LEU A 381 -8.01 -21.73 -23.55
CA LEU A 381 -6.62 -21.85 -23.10
C LEU A 381 -6.48 -21.53 -21.60
N TRP A 382 -7.02 -20.39 -21.16
CA TRP A 382 -6.95 -20.00 -19.74
C TRP A 382 -7.74 -20.95 -18.83
N LEU A 383 -8.84 -21.52 -19.33
CA LEU A 383 -9.58 -22.57 -18.63
C LEU A 383 -8.71 -23.80 -18.41
N VAL A 384 -8.01 -24.28 -19.45
CA VAL A 384 -7.11 -25.43 -19.34
C VAL A 384 -5.96 -25.14 -18.38
N VAL A 385 -5.37 -23.94 -18.43
CA VAL A 385 -4.30 -23.53 -17.49
C VAL A 385 -4.81 -23.55 -16.05
N MET A 386 -5.99 -22.99 -15.81
CA MET A 386 -6.61 -22.97 -14.48
C MET A 386 -6.87 -24.39 -13.95
N LEU A 387 -7.46 -25.26 -14.77
CA LEU A 387 -7.73 -26.65 -14.40
C LEU A 387 -6.44 -27.44 -14.17
N ALA A 388 -5.41 -27.24 -15.00
CA ALA A 388 -4.11 -27.90 -14.82
C ALA A 388 -3.44 -27.52 -13.48
N LEU A 389 -3.61 -26.26 -13.04
CA LEU A 389 -3.10 -25.79 -11.76
C LEU A 389 -3.89 -26.38 -10.59
N GLU A 390 -5.21 -26.52 -10.69
CA GLU A 390 -6.00 -27.23 -9.68
C GLU A 390 -5.62 -28.73 -9.60
N ILE A 391 -5.38 -29.38 -10.74
CA ILE A 391 -4.97 -30.79 -10.81
C ILE A 391 -3.56 -31.00 -10.23
N ALA A 392 -2.66 -30.03 -10.37
CA ALA A 392 -1.31 -30.08 -9.80
C ALA A 392 -1.31 -30.20 -8.27
N GLY A 393 -2.44 -29.93 -7.62
CA GLY A 393 -2.65 -30.14 -6.19
C GLY A 393 -2.49 -28.86 -5.38
N PRO A 394 -2.80 -28.93 -4.08
CA PRO A 394 -2.78 -27.77 -3.20
C PRO A 394 -1.36 -27.23 -3.06
N GLY A 395 -1.23 -25.91 -3.20
CA GLY A 395 0.04 -25.24 -3.02
C GLY A 395 -0.06 -23.77 -3.35
N THR A 396 0.62 -22.95 -2.58
CA THR A 396 0.58 -21.47 -2.69
C THR A 396 0.75 -20.99 -4.14
N PHE A 397 1.66 -21.58 -4.90
CA PHE A 397 1.87 -21.23 -6.30
C PHE A 397 0.71 -21.63 -7.21
N ALA A 398 0.20 -22.85 -7.07
CA ALA A 398 -0.90 -23.38 -7.87
C ALA A 398 -2.18 -22.58 -7.62
N ASP A 399 -2.47 -22.28 -6.36
CA ASP A 399 -3.61 -21.50 -5.91
C ASP A 399 -3.62 -20.09 -6.52
N TYR A 400 -2.48 -19.36 -6.40
CA TYR A 400 -2.34 -18.04 -7.02
C TYR A 400 -2.44 -18.10 -8.54
N GLY A 401 -1.81 -19.11 -9.15
CA GLY A 401 -1.84 -19.29 -10.59
C GLY A 401 -3.26 -19.54 -11.11
N ALA A 402 -4.05 -20.36 -10.41
CA ALA A 402 -5.44 -20.66 -10.78
C ALA A 402 -6.31 -19.40 -10.71
N GLY A 403 -6.16 -18.59 -9.65
CA GLY A 403 -6.83 -17.30 -9.53
C GLY A 403 -6.44 -16.29 -10.62
N ILE A 404 -5.15 -16.24 -11.00
CA ILE A 404 -4.67 -15.42 -12.12
C ILE A 404 -5.27 -15.90 -13.44
N ALA A 405 -5.21 -17.20 -13.72
CA ALA A 405 -5.76 -17.78 -14.94
C ALA A 405 -7.27 -17.52 -15.05
N LEU A 406 -8.00 -17.56 -13.92
CA LEU A 406 -9.42 -17.23 -13.86
C LEU A 406 -9.68 -15.75 -14.20
N ALA A 407 -8.91 -14.82 -13.64
CA ALA A 407 -9.00 -13.39 -13.98
C ALA A 407 -8.73 -13.13 -15.47
N LEU A 408 -7.72 -13.81 -16.03
CA LEU A 408 -7.37 -13.73 -17.45
C LEU A 408 -8.44 -14.36 -18.35
N LEU A 409 -9.07 -15.46 -17.94
CA LEU A 409 -10.19 -16.09 -18.63
C LEU A 409 -11.35 -15.09 -18.78
N PHE A 410 -11.79 -14.44 -17.70
CA PHE A 410 -12.90 -13.49 -17.78
C PHE A 410 -12.53 -12.22 -18.56
N ALA A 411 -11.29 -11.74 -18.42
CA ALA A 411 -10.78 -10.65 -19.27
C ALA A 411 -10.74 -11.04 -20.76
N GLN A 412 -10.43 -12.30 -21.08
CA GLN A 412 -10.43 -12.84 -22.44
C GLN A 412 -11.85 -12.99 -23.00
N LEU A 413 -12.83 -13.41 -22.18
CA LEU A 413 -14.25 -13.43 -22.57
C LEU A 413 -14.78 -12.03 -22.90
N ALA A 414 -14.27 -10.99 -22.25
CA ALA A 414 -14.61 -9.61 -22.58
C ALA A 414 -14.15 -9.19 -24.00
N HIS A 415 -13.06 -9.78 -24.50
CA HIS A 415 -12.61 -9.58 -25.88
C HIS A 415 -13.60 -10.22 -26.87
N ALA A 416 -14.03 -11.45 -26.60
CA ALA A 416 -15.05 -12.13 -27.40
C ALA A 416 -16.40 -11.39 -27.37
N TYR A 417 -16.79 -10.84 -26.22
CA TYR A 417 -17.99 -10.00 -26.10
C TYR A 417 -17.86 -8.71 -26.91
N ALA A 418 -16.71 -8.04 -26.85
CA ALA A 418 -16.44 -6.83 -27.63
C ALA A 418 -16.45 -7.10 -29.13
N ALA A 419 -15.93 -8.25 -29.56
CA ALA A 419 -15.93 -8.69 -30.96
C ALA A 419 -17.30 -9.22 -31.42
N GLY A 420 -18.26 -9.44 -30.51
CA GLY A 420 -19.56 -10.04 -30.84
C GLY A 420 -19.50 -11.52 -31.21
N THR A 421 -18.40 -12.21 -30.88
CA THR A 421 -18.16 -13.61 -31.25
C THR A 421 -18.70 -14.60 -30.21
N LEU A 422 -19.25 -14.14 -29.09
CA LEU A 422 -19.84 -15.02 -28.09
C LEU A 422 -21.17 -15.63 -28.59
N PRO A 423 -21.28 -16.96 -28.70
CA PRO A 423 -22.50 -17.61 -29.17
C PRO A 423 -23.61 -17.49 -28.11
N ARG A 424 -24.62 -16.65 -28.38
CA ARG A 424 -25.72 -16.37 -27.44
C ARG A 424 -26.53 -17.61 -27.07
N ALA A 425 -26.77 -18.52 -28.03
CA ALA A 425 -27.47 -19.77 -27.76
C ALA A 425 -26.68 -20.64 -26.76
N ALA A 426 -25.36 -20.75 -26.96
CA ALA A 426 -24.49 -21.47 -26.03
C ALA A 426 -24.45 -20.80 -24.65
N LEU A 427 -24.41 -19.46 -24.56
CA LEU A 427 -24.51 -18.74 -23.29
C LEU A 427 -25.84 -18.99 -22.57
N GLY A 428 -26.95 -19.07 -23.32
CA GLY A 428 -28.28 -19.37 -22.79
C GLY A 428 -28.40 -20.77 -22.17
N VAL A 429 -27.57 -21.72 -22.62
CA VAL A 429 -27.49 -23.07 -22.06
C VAL A 429 -26.41 -23.16 -20.97
N ALA A 430 -25.22 -22.62 -21.24
CA ALA A 430 -24.06 -22.69 -20.35
C ALA A 430 -24.29 -21.97 -19.02
N GLY A 431 -25.02 -20.86 -19.00
CA GLY A 431 -25.32 -20.13 -17.77
C GLY A 431 -26.13 -20.98 -16.77
N PRO A 432 -27.35 -21.44 -17.13
CA PRO A 432 -28.13 -22.33 -16.28
C PRO A 432 -27.43 -23.65 -15.95
N ALA A 433 -26.71 -24.24 -16.92
CA ALA A 433 -25.93 -25.46 -16.69
C ALA A 433 -24.83 -25.25 -15.65
N ALA A 434 -24.11 -24.13 -15.69
CA ALA A 434 -23.07 -23.83 -14.72
C ALA A 434 -23.63 -23.65 -13.29
N VAL A 435 -24.80 -23.01 -13.16
CA VAL A 435 -25.50 -22.93 -11.85
C VAL A 435 -25.92 -24.33 -11.38
N GLY A 436 -26.49 -25.15 -12.26
CA GLY A 436 -26.89 -26.52 -11.93
C GLY A 436 -25.71 -27.39 -11.47
N VAL A 437 -24.58 -27.31 -12.17
CA VAL A 437 -23.34 -28.02 -11.79
C VAL A 437 -22.79 -27.49 -10.48
N LEU A 438 -22.79 -26.17 -10.26
CA LEU A 438 -22.35 -25.58 -8.99
C LEU A 438 -23.19 -26.10 -7.83
N VAL A 439 -24.53 -25.99 -7.92
CA VAL A 439 -25.46 -26.50 -6.91
C VAL A 439 -25.24 -27.98 -6.64
N LEU A 440 -25.15 -28.81 -7.70
CA LEU A 440 -24.93 -30.24 -7.57
C LEU A 440 -23.58 -30.54 -6.89
N SER A 441 -22.50 -29.91 -7.33
CA SER A 441 -21.16 -30.11 -6.76
C SER A 441 -21.08 -29.71 -5.29
N THR A 442 -21.77 -28.63 -4.89
CA THR A 442 -21.86 -28.21 -3.49
C THR A 442 -22.73 -29.15 -2.66
N ALA A 443 -23.83 -29.66 -3.22
CA ALA A 443 -24.69 -30.64 -2.55
C ALA A 443 -23.98 -31.99 -2.34
N LEU A 444 -23.06 -32.36 -3.23
CA LEU A 444 -22.21 -33.56 -3.13
C LEU A 444 -20.97 -33.34 -2.26
N GLY A 445 -20.73 -32.13 -1.74
CA GLY A 445 -19.56 -31.78 -0.94
C GLY A 445 -18.24 -31.73 -1.73
N TRP A 446 -18.29 -31.65 -3.06
CA TRP A 446 -17.10 -31.54 -3.91
C TRP A 446 -16.56 -30.11 -4.00
N VAL A 447 -17.42 -29.12 -3.79
CA VAL A 447 -17.08 -27.69 -3.80
C VAL A 447 -17.58 -27.07 -2.50
N ASP A 448 -16.75 -26.25 -1.86
CA ASP A 448 -17.15 -25.47 -0.69
C ASP A 448 -18.23 -24.44 -1.10
N PRO A 449 -19.38 -24.38 -0.40
CA PRO A 449 -20.41 -23.39 -0.71
C PRO A 449 -19.93 -21.95 -0.48
N LEU A 450 -18.89 -21.71 0.32
CA LEU A 450 -18.32 -20.38 0.55
C LEU A 450 -17.31 -20.02 -0.54
N LEU A 451 -17.76 -19.20 -1.51
CA LEU A 451 -16.96 -18.87 -2.69
C LEU A 451 -16.06 -17.63 -2.52
N ILE A 452 -16.01 -17.05 -1.33
CA ILE A 452 -15.13 -15.91 -0.96
C ILE A 452 -14.27 -16.35 0.21
N ALA A 453 -12.95 -16.09 0.15
CA ALA A 453 -11.98 -16.67 1.07
C ALA A 453 -12.24 -16.34 2.56
N GLU A 454 -11.98 -17.33 3.43
CA GLU A 454 -11.97 -17.16 4.88
C GLU A 454 -10.63 -16.61 5.42
N PRO A 455 -10.63 -16.00 6.63
CA PRO A 455 -9.52 -15.19 7.14
C PRO A 455 -8.17 -15.88 7.39
N ALA A 456 -8.11 -17.22 7.45
CA ALA A 456 -6.94 -17.90 8.05
C ALA A 456 -6.44 -19.16 7.31
N GLY A 457 -6.99 -19.51 6.15
CA GLY A 457 -6.79 -20.85 5.58
C GLY A 457 -5.95 -20.95 4.31
N THR A 458 -5.97 -19.95 3.43
CA THR A 458 -5.33 -20.09 2.11
C THR A 458 -4.57 -18.85 1.70
N ALA A 459 -3.44 -19.06 1.03
CA ALA A 459 -2.72 -18.00 0.36
C ALA A 459 -3.53 -17.41 -0.81
N SER A 460 -4.51 -18.16 -1.33
CA SER A 460 -5.36 -17.80 -2.47
C SER A 460 -6.41 -16.74 -2.17
N PHE A 461 -6.59 -15.80 -3.09
CA PHE A 461 -7.75 -14.89 -3.11
C PHE A 461 -9.01 -15.56 -3.72
N VAL A 462 -8.93 -16.83 -4.13
CA VAL A 462 -10.06 -17.63 -4.62
C VAL A 462 -10.07 -18.99 -3.90
N PRO A 463 -10.97 -19.22 -2.93
CA PRO A 463 -10.98 -20.46 -2.13
C PRO A 463 -11.41 -21.68 -2.95
N SER A 464 -12.23 -21.48 -3.99
CA SER A 464 -12.59 -22.51 -4.98
C SER A 464 -12.58 -21.87 -6.36
N ALA A 465 -11.52 -22.08 -7.13
CA ALA A 465 -11.44 -21.50 -8.47
C ALA A 465 -12.47 -22.15 -9.40
N ALA A 466 -12.73 -23.46 -9.28
CA ALA A 466 -13.82 -24.14 -9.97
C ALA A 466 -15.21 -23.57 -9.62
N GLY A 467 -15.51 -23.32 -8.34
CA GLY A 467 -16.78 -22.75 -7.91
C GLY A 467 -17.00 -21.34 -8.44
N VAL A 468 -15.96 -20.49 -8.36
CA VAL A 468 -16.01 -19.12 -8.89
C VAL A 468 -16.06 -19.08 -10.43
N LEU A 469 -15.45 -20.05 -11.12
CA LEU A 469 -15.59 -20.22 -12.56
C LEU A 469 -17.05 -20.47 -12.96
N LEU A 470 -17.71 -21.46 -12.34
CA LEU A 470 -19.10 -21.83 -12.65
C LEU A 470 -20.04 -20.64 -12.41
N LEU A 471 -19.90 -19.98 -11.26
CA LEU A 471 -20.66 -18.78 -10.95
C LEU A 471 -20.40 -17.66 -11.97
N GLY A 472 -19.14 -17.44 -12.33
CA GLY A 472 -18.75 -16.42 -13.31
C GLY A 472 -19.27 -16.68 -14.72
N VAL A 473 -19.35 -17.94 -15.16
CA VAL A 473 -19.97 -18.30 -16.45
C VAL A 473 -21.46 -17.92 -16.46
N ALA A 474 -22.18 -18.21 -15.38
CA ALA A 474 -23.58 -17.82 -15.24
C ALA A 474 -23.74 -16.29 -15.25
N GLN A 475 -22.88 -15.57 -14.51
CA GLN A 475 -22.88 -14.11 -14.47
C GLN A 475 -22.59 -13.49 -15.84
N VAL A 476 -21.59 -13.99 -16.58
CA VAL A 476 -21.28 -13.52 -17.94
C VAL A 476 -22.45 -13.79 -18.89
N ALA A 477 -23.13 -14.93 -18.78
CA ALA A 477 -24.32 -15.20 -19.58
C ALA A 477 -25.41 -14.14 -19.33
N VAL A 478 -25.71 -13.80 -18.08
CA VAL A 478 -26.68 -12.73 -17.72
C VAL A 478 -26.29 -11.39 -18.33
N VAL A 479 -25.01 -11.02 -18.26
CA VAL A 479 -24.51 -9.73 -18.76
C VAL A 479 -24.41 -9.68 -20.29
N ALA A 480 -24.10 -10.79 -20.95
CA ALA A 480 -23.82 -10.83 -22.39
C ALA A 480 -25.04 -11.13 -23.27
N LEU A 481 -26.13 -11.69 -22.71
CA LEU A 481 -27.36 -11.99 -23.45
C LEU A 481 -28.13 -10.76 -23.98
N PRO A 482 -28.24 -9.62 -23.26
CA PRO A 482 -28.92 -8.43 -23.75
C PRO A 482 -28.37 -7.93 -25.10
N ARG A 483 -29.26 -7.56 -26.03
CA ARG A 483 -28.87 -7.15 -27.41
C ARG A 483 -28.30 -5.75 -27.50
N ARG A 484 -28.83 -4.80 -26.74
CA ARG A 484 -28.40 -3.40 -26.69
C ARG A 484 -28.53 -2.88 -25.26
N PRO A 485 -27.72 -3.39 -24.33
CA PRO A 485 -27.83 -2.97 -22.95
C PRO A 485 -27.44 -1.51 -22.83
N ARG A 486 -28.30 -0.71 -22.20
CA ARG A 486 -28.08 0.71 -21.94
C ARG A 486 -28.37 0.98 -20.47
N PRO A 487 -27.45 1.58 -19.71
CA PRO A 487 -27.78 2.04 -18.37
C PRO A 487 -28.84 3.14 -18.47
N ALA A 488 -29.78 3.18 -17.51
CA ALA A 488 -30.68 4.31 -17.37
C ALA A 488 -29.87 5.60 -17.15
N PRO A 489 -30.29 6.77 -17.66
CA PRO A 489 -29.49 7.99 -17.62
C PRO A 489 -29.12 8.42 -16.19
N ALA A 490 -30.05 8.30 -15.24
CA ALA A 490 -29.79 8.56 -13.82
C ALA A 490 -28.71 7.63 -13.24
N VAL A 491 -28.76 6.34 -13.60
CA VAL A 491 -27.77 5.34 -13.18
C VAL A 491 -26.41 5.63 -13.81
N ALA A 492 -26.38 5.97 -15.10
CA ALA A 492 -25.16 6.36 -15.80
C ALA A 492 -24.51 7.60 -15.17
N GLN A 493 -25.32 8.58 -14.73
CA GLN A 493 -24.84 9.77 -14.03
C GLN A 493 -24.23 9.42 -12.67
N VAL A 494 -24.91 8.60 -11.86
CA VAL A 494 -24.39 8.14 -10.56
C VAL A 494 -23.09 7.37 -10.74
N VAL A 495 -23.04 6.43 -11.69
CA VAL A 495 -21.81 5.70 -12.05
C VAL A 495 -20.71 6.67 -12.48
N GLY A 496 -21.04 7.68 -13.28
CA GLY A 496 -20.12 8.74 -13.68
C GLY A 496 -19.50 9.43 -12.46
N ILE A 497 -20.33 9.84 -11.49
CA ILE A 497 -19.90 10.49 -10.24
C ILE A 497 -19.04 9.55 -9.39
N VAL A 498 -19.47 8.31 -9.17
CA VAL A 498 -18.69 7.33 -8.38
C VAL A 498 -17.33 7.08 -9.02
N ARG A 499 -17.25 7.08 -10.35
CA ARG A 499 -16.01 6.88 -11.11
C ARG A 499 -15.08 8.08 -11.10
N THR A 500 -15.56 9.30 -10.83
CA THR A 500 -14.66 10.47 -10.72
C THR A 500 -13.86 10.45 -9.43
N ALA A 501 -14.41 9.86 -8.37
CA ALA A 501 -13.79 9.84 -7.04
C ALA A 501 -13.95 8.49 -6.31
N PRO A 502 -13.51 7.35 -6.90
CA PRO A 502 -13.74 6.03 -6.33
C PRO A 502 -13.06 5.86 -4.97
N MET A 503 -11.91 6.51 -4.75
CA MET A 503 -11.19 6.38 -3.48
C MET A 503 -11.76 7.25 -2.39
N THR A 504 -12.24 8.45 -2.73
CA THR A 504 -12.99 9.26 -1.78
C THR A 504 -14.21 8.49 -1.27
N VAL A 505 -14.97 7.84 -2.16
CA VAL A 505 -16.13 7.01 -1.79
C VAL A 505 -15.71 5.86 -0.86
N TYR A 506 -14.63 5.15 -1.20
CA TYR A 506 -14.15 4.02 -0.40
C TYR A 506 -13.59 4.43 0.96
N LEU A 507 -12.79 5.52 1.04
CA LEU A 507 -12.29 6.05 2.31
C LEU A 507 -13.44 6.60 3.18
N ALA A 508 -14.45 7.24 2.59
CA ALA A 508 -15.64 7.67 3.32
C ALA A 508 -16.42 6.47 3.88
N TYR A 509 -16.53 5.39 3.11
CA TYR A 509 -17.07 4.11 3.59
C TYR A 509 -16.26 3.56 4.77
N LEU A 510 -14.93 3.56 4.73
CA LEU A 510 -14.10 3.12 5.86
C LEU A 510 -14.27 4.02 7.11
N CYS A 511 -14.33 5.33 6.94
CA CYS A 511 -14.66 6.27 8.01
C CYS A 511 -16.03 5.97 8.64
N LEU A 512 -17.04 5.75 7.80
CA LEU A 512 -18.39 5.43 8.24
C LEU A 512 -18.41 4.09 8.98
N ALA A 513 -17.74 3.07 8.47
CA ALA A 513 -17.61 1.78 9.13
C ALA A 513 -16.96 1.93 10.51
N LEU A 514 -15.84 2.67 10.61
CA LEU A 514 -15.18 2.94 11.90
C LEU A 514 -16.09 3.67 12.89
N LEU A 515 -16.82 4.68 12.42
CA LEU A 515 -17.77 5.42 13.25
C LEU A 515 -18.90 4.52 13.76
N VAL A 516 -19.50 3.72 12.88
CA VAL A 516 -20.58 2.79 13.22
C VAL A 516 -20.09 1.74 14.20
N THR A 517 -18.95 1.11 13.95
CA THR A 517 -18.38 0.11 14.86
C THR A 517 -18.05 0.72 16.23
N GLY A 518 -17.38 1.89 16.25
CA GLY A 518 -17.06 2.59 17.48
C GLY A 518 -18.31 2.98 18.28
N LEU A 519 -19.37 3.45 17.61
CA LEU A 519 -20.65 3.77 18.23
C LEU A 519 -21.34 2.52 18.81
N VAL A 520 -21.38 1.41 18.07
CA VAL A 520 -21.94 0.14 18.55
C VAL A 520 -21.19 -0.33 19.80
N THR A 521 -19.85 -0.37 19.77
CA THR A 521 -19.04 -0.75 20.93
C THR A 521 -19.28 0.17 22.13
N ALA A 522 -19.36 1.49 21.90
CA ALA A 522 -19.63 2.46 22.96
C ALA A 522 -21.01 2.27 23.59
N LEU A 523 -22.05 2.07 22.78
CA LEU A 523 -23.41 1.82 23.24
C LEU A 523 -23.53 0.50 24.01
N SER A 524 -22.85 -0.56 23.55
CA SER A 524 -22.80 -1.84 24.26
C SER A 524 -22.11 -1.73 25.62
N ALA A 525 -21.10 -0.86 25.75
CA ALA A 525 -20.40 -0.65 27.02
C ALA A 525 -21.19 0.22 27.99
N ARG A 526 -21.83 1.31 27.51
CA ARG A 526 -22.65 2.23 28.32
C ARG A 526 -23.80 2.82 27.48
N PRO A 527 -25.04 2.30 27.61
CA PRO A 527 -26.15 2.67 26.73
C PRO A 527 -26.58 4.15 26.75
N ALA A 528 -26.25 4.89 27.82
CA ALA A 528 -26.85 6.19 28.10
C ALA A 528 -26.10 7.43 27.55
N PHE A 529 -24.86 7.32 27.05
CA PHE A 529 -24.05 8.52 26.73
C PHE A 529 -23.14 8.41 25.48
N PRO A 530 -23.71 8.39 24.26
CA PRO A 530 -22.92 8.40 23.02
C PRO A 530 -22.20 9.74 22.77
N ALA A 531 -22.75 10.86 23.26
CA ALA A 531 -22.17 12.18 23.08
C ALA A 531 -20.82 12.35 23.80
N GLU A 532 -20.70 11.78 25.00
CA GLU A 532 -19.43 11.81 25.76
C GLU A 532 -18.35 11.01 25.05
N TRP A 533 -18.67 9.85 24.49
CA TRP A 533 -17.72 9.05 23.72
C TRP A 533 -17.25 9.79 22.46
N LEU A 534 -18.17 10.44 21.75
CA LEU A 534 -17.86 11.20 20.54
C LEU A 534 -16.98 12.44 20.84
N ALA A 535 -17.18 13.05 22.01
CA ALA A 535 -16.40 14.20 22.46
C ALA A 535 -15.01 13.85 23.00
N ARG A 536 -14.66 12.56 23.17
CA ARG A 536 -13.33 12.16 23.64
C ARG A 536 -12.26 12.60 22.63
N PRO A 537 -11.14 13.20 23.09
CA PRO A 537 -10.04 13.57 22.21
C PRO A 537 -9.51 12.40 21.38
N SER A 538 -9.46 11.19 21.96
CA SER A 538 -9.04 9.98 21.25
C SER A 538 -10.00 9.59 20.13
N THR A 539 -11.31 9.72 20.34
CA THR A 539 -12.34 9.47 19.32
C THR A 539 -12.24 10.46 18.16
N LEU A 540 -12.13 11.75 18.48
CA LEU A 540 -11.97 12.80 17.46
C LEU A 540 -10.67 12.64 16.69
N LEU A 541 -9.57 12.28 17.37
CA LEU A 541 -8.28 12.01 16.74
C LEU A 541 -8.35 10.78 15.84
N ALA A 542 -8.98 9.69 16.29
CA ALA A 542 -9.12 8.45 15.53
C ALA A 542 -9.97 8.66 14.26
N LEU A 543 -11.09 9.39 14.36
CA LEU A 543 -11.90 9.75 13.19
C LEU A 543 -11.15 10.71 12.27
N GLY A 544 -10.48 11.72 12.85
CA GLY A 544 -9.65 12.66 12.11
C GLY A 544 -8.52 11.98 11.32
N LEU A 545 -7.88 10.95 11.89
CA LEU A 545 -6.76 10.26 11.26
C LEU A 545 -7.15 9.56 9.94
N VAL A 546 -8.40 9.11 9.80
CA VAL A 546 -8.91 8.49 8.55
C VAL A 546 -9.63 9.53 7.68
N ALA A 547 -10.41 10.42 8.29
CA ALA A 547 -11.20 11.42 7.58
C ALA A 547 -10.34 12.52 6.95
N VAL A 548 -9.28 12.99 7.62
CA VAL A 548 -8.42 14.07 7.11
C VAL A 548 -7.67 13.65 5.84
N PRO A 549 -7.05 12.45 5.75
CA PRO A 549 -6.48 12.00 4.48
C PRO A 549 -7.52 11.86 3.35
N GLY A 550 -8.73 11.38 3.65
CA GLY A 550 -9.82 11.30 2.68
C GLY A 550 -10.30 12.68 2.20
N LEU A 551 -10.52 13.60 3.14
CA LEU A 551 -11.07 14.95 2.91
C LEU A 551 -10.03 15.90 2.30
N VAL A 552 -8.80 15.89 2.80
CA VAL A 552 -7.73 16.83 2.38
C VAL A 552 -6.91 16.24 1.23
N GLY A 553 -6.61 14.94 1.26
CA GLY A 553 -5.77 14.29 0.25
C GLY A 553 -6.51 14.03 -1.06
N PHE A 554 -7.69 13.41 -1.00
CA PHE A 554 -8.35 12.83 -2.18
C PHE A 554 -9.44 13.71 -2.80
N LEU A 555 -10.21 14.47 -2.03
CA LEU A 555 -11.11 15.48 -2.64
C LEU A 555 -10.31 16.52 -3.45
N LEU A 556 -9.15 16.97 -2.95
CA LEU A 556 -8.30 17.92 -3.68
C LEU A 556 -7.60 17.28 -4.90
N PHE A 557 -7.43 15.95 -4.94
CA PHE A 557 -6.72 15.22 -6.01
C PHE A 557 -7.63 14.65 -7.10
N GLU A 558 -8.79 14.10 -6.71
CA GLU A 558 -9.75 13.46 -7.60
C GLU A 558 -10.63 14.50 -8.29
N TRP A 559 -10.93 15.63 -7.65
CA TRP A 559 -11.72 16.71 -8.25
C TRP A 559 -10.90 17.62 -9.19
N ARG A 560 -9.57 17.68 -9.01
CA ARG A 560 -8.66 18.39 -9.92
C ARG A 560 -8.13 17.43 -10.98
N THR A 561 -9.03 16.89 -11.80
CA THR A 561 -8.64 16.29 -13.08
C THR A 561 -8.09 17.42 -13.96
N ALA A 562 -6.76 17.54 -13.99
CA ALA A 562 -6.13 18.20 -15.13
C ALA A 562 -6.58 17.43 -16.38
N PRO A 563 -6.94 18.12 -17.48
CA PRO A 563 -7.19 17.48 -18.77
C PRO A 563 -6.06 16.51 -19.10
N GLU A 564 -6.34 15.48 -19.92
CA GLU A 564 -5.32 14.59 -20.46
C GLU A 564 -4.24 15.40 -21.20
N ASP A 565 -3.23 15.89 -20.46
CA ASP A 565 -2.00 16.38 -21.05
C ASP A 565 -1.44 15.20 -21.85
N GLY A 566 -1.29 15.40 -23.16
CA GLY A 566 -0.88 14.35 -24.08
C GLY A 566 0.44 13.67 -23.69
N PHE A 567 0.79 12.59 -24.38
CA PHE A 567 2.14 12.05 -24.25
C PHE A 567 3.12 12.97 -24.97
N ALA A 568 4.36 13.06 -24.48
CA ALA A 568 5.44 13.69 -25.25
C ALA A 568 5.57 12.96 -26.61
N ASP A 569 5.71 13.71 -27.70
CA ASP A 569 5.87 13.13 -29.03
C ASP A 569 7.23 12.42 -29.15
N GLY A 570 7.21 11.17 -29.61
CA GLY A 570 8.40 10.32 -29.81
C GLY A 570 8.48 9.14 -28.83
N LEU A 571 8.10 7.94 -29.29
CA LEU A 571 8.24 6.71 -28.50
C LEU A 571 9.71 6.29 -28.45
N SER A 572 10.26 6.19 -27.24
CA SER A 572 11.57 5.61 -26.99
C SER A 572 11.47 4.09 -26.99
N ARG A 573 12.47 3.39 -27.53
CA ARG A 573 12.58 1.93 -27.36
C ARG A 573 12.62 1.49 -25.89
N TRP A 574 13.04 2.40 -25.01
CA TRP A 574 13.12 2.19 -23.57
C TRP A 574 11.79 2.39 -22.85
N ASP A 575 10.76 2.95 -23.51
CA ASP A 575 9.44 3.14 -22.91
C ASP A 575 8.75 1.82 -22.56
N GLY A 576 8.89 0.81 -23.43
CA GLY A 576 8.35 -0.52 -23.16
C GLY A 576 9.02 -1.16 -21.94
N VAL A 577 10.35 -1.10 -21.87
CA VAL A 577 11.12 -1.66 -20.75
C VAL A 577 10.80 -0.96 -19.43
N ALA A 578 10.82 0.37 -19.42
CA ALA A 578 10.50 1.16 -18.24
C ALA A 578 9.05 0.93 -17.80
N ALA A 579 8.11 0.80 -18.73
CA ALA A 579 6.73 0.50 -18.39
C ALA A 579 6.58 -0.90 -17.80
N VAL A 580 7.18 -1.95 -18.38
CA VAL A 580 7.13 -3.32 -17.85
C VAL A 580 7.71 -3.39 -16.44
N LEU A 581 8.93 -2.88 -16.23
CA LEU A 581 9.53 -2.81 -14.90
C LEU A 581 8.68 -1.98 -13.95
N GLY A 582 8.14 -0.87 -14.44
CA GLY A 582 7.23 0.00 -13.70
C GLY A 582 6.01 -0.75 -13.16
N VAL A 583 5.37 -1.55 -14.01
CA VAL A 583 4.21 -2.37 -13.62
C VAL A 583 4.61 -3.52 -12.70
N ALA A 584 5.72 -4.21 -13.00
CA ALA A 584 6.21 -5.31 -12.17
C ALA A 584 6.49 -4.84 -10.74
N TYR A 585 7.23 -3.73 -10.57
CA TYR A 585 7.50 -3.16 -9.26
C TYR A 585 6.26 -2.56 -8.58
N ALA A 586 5.35 -1.95 -9.32
CA ALA A 586 4.09 -1.47 -8.74
C ALA A 586 3.22 -2.64 -8.23
N ALA A 587 3.12 -3.73 -9.00
CA ALA A 587 2.40 -4.94 -8.61
C ALA A 587 3.07 -5.62 -7.41
N LEU A 588 4.40 -5.79 -7.42
CA LEU A 588 5.15 -6.31 -6.28
C LEU A 588 4.95 -5.45 -5.02
N GLY A 589 4.95 -4.13 -5.18
CA GLY A 589 4.66 -3.20 -4.09
C GLY A 589 3.28 -3.46 -3.49
N VAL A 590 2.23 -3.41 -4.32
CA VAL A 590 0.82 -3.65 -3.92
C VAL A 590 0.64 -5.03 -3.27
N LEU A 591 1.22 -6.07 -3.85
CA LEU A 591 1.16 -7.43 -3.32
C LEU A 591 1.93 -7.58 -2.01
N GLY A 592 3.05 -6.87 -1.84
CA GLY A 592 3.79 -6.82 -0.57
C GLY A 592 2.97 -6.21 0.57
N PHE A 593 2.18 -5.17 0.28
CA PHE A 593 1.20 -4.64 1.26
C PHE A 593 0.07 -5.64 1.53
N ALA A 594 -0.40 -6.34 0.51
CA ALA A 594 -1.53 -7.27 0.61
C ALA A 594 -1.18 -8.56 1.36
N ALA A 595 0.06 -9.03 1.23
CA ALA A 595 0.53 -10.26 1.86
C ALA A 595 0.82 -10.06 3.36
N GLY A 596 1.16 -8.84 3.79
CA GLY A 596 1.45 -8.51 5.19
C GLY A 596 2.87 -8.90 5.63
N PRO A 597 3.22 -8.67 6.91
CA PRO A 597 4.58 -8.91 7.41
C PRO A 597 4.94 -10.40 7.44
N GLY A 598 6.09 -10.76 6.87
CA GLY A 598 6.68 -12.10 7.02
C GLY A 598 6.12 -13.17 6.08
N THR A 599 5.24 -12.80 5.15
CA THR A 599 4.70 -13.71 4.13
C THR A 599 5.50 -13.61 2.84
N ALA A 600 5.68 -14.75 2.18
CA ALA A 600 6.35 -14.81 0.89
C ALA A 600 5.33 -14.82 -0.25
N VAL A 601 5.43 -13.89 -1.19
CA VAL A 601 4.64 -13.90 -2.43
C VAL A 601 5.51 -14.49 -3.53
N LEU A 602 5.12 -15.64 -4.08
CA LEU A 602 5.88 -16.36 -5.11
C LEU A 602 7.35 -16.64 -4.68
N GLY A 603 7.58 -16.91 -3.38
CA GLY A 603 8.91 -17.17 -2.83
C GLY A 603 9.77 -15.92 -2.55
N LEU A 604 9.26 -14.72 -2.82
CA LEU A 604 9.90 -13.46 -2.41
C LEU A 604 9.40 -13.07 -1.01
N PRO A 605 10.29 -12.95 0.01
CA PRO A 605 9.90 -12.39 1.29
C PRO A 605 9.62 -10.90 1.09
N LEU A 606 8.35 -10.56 0.88
CA LEU A 606 7.93 -9.18 0.77
C LEU A 606 7.54 -8.71 2.18
N ASP A 607 8.08 -7.58 2.58
CA ASP A 607 7.57 -6.85 3.74
C ASP A 607 7.02 -5.50 3.29
N PRO A 608 6.18 -4.87 4.13
CA PRO A 608 5.50 -3.64 3.72
C PRO A 608 6.49 -2.48 3.45
N MET A 609 7.72 -2.56 3.97
CA MET A 609 8.78 -1.57 3.79
C MET A 609 9.48 -1.69 2.43
N ALA A 610 9.76 -2.92 2.00
CA ALA A 610 10.15 -3.17 0.61
C ALA A 610 9.00 -2.77 -0.33
N GLY A 611 7.75 -3.07 0.06
CA GLY A 611 6.55 -2.76 -0.68
C GLY A 611 6.40 -1.28 -1.07
N ILE A 612 6.68 -0.33 -0.15
CA ILE A 612 6.61 1.10 -0.46
C ILE A 612 7.69 1.54 -1.46
N ILE A 613 8.90 0.98 -1.38
CA ILE A 613 9.99 1.29 -2.32
C ILE A 613 9.65 0.74 -3.71
N HIS A 614 9.22 -0.52 -3.80
CA HIS A 614 8.80 -1.13 -5.06
C HIS A 614 7.64 -0.35 -5.70
N LEU A 615 6.64 0.03 -4.91
CA LEU A 615 5.53 0.84 -5.39
C LEU A 615 5.98 2.19 -5.96
N LEU A 616 6.82 2.93 -5.22
CA LEU A 616 7.28 4.25 -5.63
C LEU A 616 8.24 4.18 -6.83
N LEU A 617 9.10 3.16 -6.89
CA LEU A 617 9.95 2.86 -8.03
C LEU A 617 9.12 2.53 -9.28
N GLY A 618 8.14 1.65 -9.13
CA GLY A 618 7.23 1.28 -10.21
C GLY A 618 6.52 2.50 -10.81
N TRP A 619 6.00 3.35 -9.92
CA TRP A 619 5.37 4.60 -10.29
C TRP A 619 6.34 5.61 -10.91
N TYR A 620 7.58 5.68 -10.41
CA TYR A 620 8.61 6.56 -10.95
C TYR A 620 8.94 6.21 -12.41
N LEU A 621 9.09 4.91 -12.72
CA LEU A 621 9.37 4.44 -14.08
C LEU A 621 8.20 4.72 -15.02
N LEU A 622 6.95 4.47 -14.60
CA LEU A 622 5.76 4.81 -15.38
C LEU A 622 5.66 6.33 -15.63
N HIS A 623 6.01 7.15 -14.64
CA HIS A 623 6.07 8.60 -14.80
C HIS A 623 7.17 9.03 -15.77
N ALA A 624 8.32 8.36 -15.77
CA ALA A 624 9.39 8.61 -16.73
C ALA A 624 8.95 8.34 -18.17
N VAL A 625 8.14 7.29 -18.39
CA VAL A 625 7.50 7.01 -19.69
C VAL A 625 6.50 8.11 -20.05
N ARG A 626 5.61 8.47 -19.12
CA ARG A 626 4.57 9.51 -19.35
C ARG A 626 5.17 10.86 -19.77
N VAL A 627 6.31 11.22 -19.18
CA VAL A 627 6.97 12.52 -19.42
C VAL A 627 8.02 12.42 -20.54
N GLY A 628 8.29 11.24 -21.09
CA GLY A 628 9.28 11.03 -22.15
C GLY A 628 10.74 11.14 -21.68
N THR A 629 11.02 10.92 -20.39
CA THR A 629 12.38 10.96 -19.83
C THR A 629 13.07 9.60 -19.78
N SER A 630 12.39 8.52 -20.17
CA SER A 630 12.94 7.16 -20.25
C SER A 630 14.17 7.05 -21.17
N ALA A 631 14.32 7.98 -22.12
CA ALA A 631 15.47 8.08 -23.03
C ALA A 631 16.68 8.79 -22.42
N LEU A 632 16.61 9.21 -21.15
CA LEU A 632 17.71 9.84 -20.41
C LEU A 632 18.36 8.82 -19.46
N PRO A 633 19.65 8.98 -19.12
CA PRO A 633 20.32 8.07 -18.18
C PRO A 633 19.81 8.21 -16.74
N GLY A 634 19.34 9.40 -16.34
CA GLY A 634 18.94 9.72 -14.97
C GLY A 634 17.90 8.76 -14.37
N PRO A 635 16.77 8.48 -15.06
CA PRO A 635 15.78 7.53 -14.54
C PRO A 635 16.28 6.12 -14.31
N TRP A 636 17.21 5.65 -15.14
CA TRP A 636 17.79 4.33 -14.98
C TRP A 636 18.77 4.27 -13.80
N LEU A 637 19.62 5.30 -13.64
CA LEU A 637 20.51 5.41 -12.48
C LEU A 637 19.72 5.46 -11.15
N LEU A 638 18.63 6.23 -11.10
CA LEU A 638 17.80 6.27 -9.90
C LEU A 638 17.09 4.94 -9.64
N ALA A 639 16.64 4.24 -10.68
CA ALA A 639 16.05 2.92 -10.55
C ALA A 639 17.04 1.88 -9.98
N ALA A 640 18.30 1.94 -10.41
CA ALA A 640 19.36 1.10 -9.86
C ALA A 640 19.61 1.41 -8.38
N LEU A 641 19.72 2.69 -8.00
CA LEU A 641 19.89 3.10 -6.60
C LEU A 641 18.72 2.68 -5.71
N ALA A 642 17.48 2.76 -6.22
CA ALA A 642 16.28 2.37 -5.50
C ALA A 642 16.22 0.85 -5.18
N CYS A 643 16.98 0.02 -5.89
CA CYS A 643 17.09 -1.40 -5.59
C CYS A 643 18.02 -1.70 -4.40
N GLY A 644 18.91 -0.78 -4.02
CA GLY A 644 19.89 -0.96 -2.95
C GLY A 644 19.27 -1.22 -1.56
N PRO A 645 18.33 -0.38 -1.08
CA PRO A 645 17.72 -0.57 0.24
C PRO A 645 17.00 -1.91 0.39
N ALA A 646 16.33 -2.38 -0.67
CA ALA A 646 15.63 -3.66 -0.67
C ALA A 646 16.60 -4.86 -0.53
N LEU A 647 17.81 -4.76 -1.10
CA LEU A 647 18.86 -5.77 -0.93
C LEU A 647 19.46 -5.79 0.48
N LEU A 648 19.52 -4.63 1.15
CA LEU A 648 20.08 -4.49 2.50
C LEU A 648 19.11 -4.90 3.61
N ALA A 649 17.80 -4.68 3.41
CA ALA A 649 16.80 -4.90 4.46
C ALA A 649 16.61 -6.38 4.81
N LYS A 650 16.44 -7.25 3.80
CA LYS A 650 16.30 -8.71 3.98
C LYS A 650 16.89 -9.46 2.79
N PRO A 651 18.14 -9.94 2.88
CA PRO A 651 18.76 -10.66 1.78
C PRO A 651 18.04 -11.99 1.53
N SER A 652 17.71 -12.25 0.26
CA SER A 652 17.19 -13.53 -0.22
C SER A 652 17.72 -13.79 -1.62
N VAL A 653 17.82 -15.08 -2.01
CA VAL A 653 18.30 -15.44 -3.37
C VAL A 653 17.39 -14.82 -4.43
N ALA A 654 16.08 -14.93 -4.25
CA ALA A 654 15.09 -14.37 -5.17
C ALA A 654 15.18 -12.83 -5.23
N GLY A 655 15.33 -12.16 -4.09
CA GLY A 655 15.53 -10.72 -4.03
C GLY A 655 16.83 -10.27 -4.71
N LEU A 656 17.93 -11.00 -4.51
CA LEU A 656 19.22 -10.74 -5.16
C LEU A 656 19.12 -10.85 -6.68
N VAL A 657 18.46 -11.90 -7.18
CA VAL A 657 18.25 -12.10 -8.62
C VAL A 657 17.40 -10.97 -9.20
N LEU A 658 16.26 -10.65 -8.59
CA LEU A 658 15.34 -9.62 -9.08
C LEU A 658 15.98 -8.22 -9.11
N HIS A 659 16.56 -7.80 -7.99
CA HIS A 659 17.17 -6.48 -7.87
C HIS A 659 18.49 -6.38 -8.63
N GLY A 660 19.31 -7.43 -8.61
CA GLY A 660 20.55 -7.50 -9.39
C GLY A 660 20.29 -7.42 -10.90
N ALA A 661 19.31 -8.16 -11.42
CA ALA A 661 18.92 -8.08 -12.83
C ALA A 661 18.44 -6.68 -13.23
N THR A 662 17.68 -6.03 -12.35
CA THR A 662 17.19 -4.65 -12.57
C THR A 662 18.34 -3.64 -12.58
N VAL A 663 19.29 -3.75 -11.64
CA VAL A 663 20.49 -2.90 -11.60
C VAL A 663 21.32 -3.06 -12.88
N ALA A 664 21.53 -4.29 -13.34
CA ALA A 664 22.27 -4.56 -14.58
C ALA A 664 21.56 -3.96 -15.80
N LEU A 665 20.26 -4.20 -15.96
CA LEU A 665 19.45 -3.66 -17.05
C LEU A 665 19.41 -2.13 -17.04
N ALA A 666 19.27 -1.53 -15.86
CA ALA A 666 19.31 -0.09 -15.69
C ALA A 666 20.69 0.50 -16.05
N GLY A 667 21.78 -0.19 -15.70
CA GLY A 667 23.13 0.18 -16.13
C GLY A 667 23.27 0.22 -17.65
N VAL A 668 22.81 -0.83 -18.34
CA VAL A 668 22.82 -0.92 -19.81
C VAL A 668 22.00 0.21 -20.44
N ALA A 669 20.80 0.46 -19.92
CA ALA A 669 19.92 1.51 -20.42
C ALA A 669 20.53 2.91 -20.19
N ALA A 670 21.14 3.16 -19.03
CA ALA A 670 21.82 4.41 -18.72
C ALA A 670 22.98 4.69 -19.68
N VAL A 671 23.87 3.71 -19.88
CA VAL A 671 25.02 3.84 -20.80
C VAL A 671 24.55 4.09 -22.23
N ALA A 672 23.57 3.32 -22.71
CA ALA A 672 23.03 3.48 -24.07
C ALA A 672 22.36 4.85 -24.29
N CYS A 673 21.67 5.38 -23.29
CA CYS A 673 21.06 6.72 -23.36
C CYS A 673 22.13 7.83 -23.32
N GLY A 674 23.18 7.67 -22.50
CA GLY A 674 24.30 8.60 -22.41
C GLY A 674 25.10 8.69 -23.71
N ALA A 675 25.38 7.54 -24.36
CA ALA A 675 26.10 7.48 -25.63
C ALA A 675 25.35 8.21 -26.76
N ARG A 676 24.03 7.98 -26.90
CA ARG A 676 23.20 8.67 -27.92
C ARG A 676 23.22 10.18 -27.77
N ARG A 677 23.15 10.68 -26.54
CA ARG A 677 23.13 12.13 -26.26
C ARG A 677 24.45 12.79 -26.60
N SER A 678 25.57 12.10 -26.33
CA SER A 678 26.91 12.55 -26.69
C SER A 678 27.09 12.59 -28.21
N GLY A 679 26.59 11.58 -28.93
CA GLY A 679 26.58 11.56 -30.40
C GLY A 679 25.77 12.70 -31.01
N GLN A 680 24.54 12.97 -30.52
CA GLN A 680 23.73 14.10 -31.00
C GLN A 680 24.33 15.48 -30.68
N ALA A 681 25.10 15.60 -29.60
CA ALA A 681 25.81 16.82 -29.27
C ALA A 681 27.02 17.05 -30.19
N ALA A 682 27.71 15.98 -30.59
CA ALA A 682 28.79 16.03 -31.57
C ALA A 682 28.27 16.38 -32.99
N ASP A 683 27.14 15.81 -33.39
CA ASP A 683 26.50 16.02 -34.71
C ASP A 683 25.95 17.45 -34.87
N ARG A 684 25.51 18.08 -33.78
CA ARG A 684 25.14 19.52 -33.75
C ARG A 684 26.34 20.47 -33.63
N GLY A 685 27.54 19.92 -33.43
CA GLY A 685 28.81 20.65 -33.32
C GLY A 685 29.58 20.76 -34.62
N GLU A 686 29.08 20.20 -35.74
CA GLU A 686 29.70 20.47 -37.05
C GLU A 686 29.48 21.93 -37.44
N PRO A 687 30.55 22.69 -37.77
CA PRO A 687 30.38 24.02 -38.30
C PRO A 687 29.67 23.89 -39.65
N VAL A 688 28.49 24.49 -39.76
CA VAL A 688 27.89 24.78 -41.06
C VAL A 688 28.94 25.60 -41.83
N VAL A 689 29.64 24.94 -42.75
CA VAL A 689 30.51 25.61 -43.71
C VAL A 689 29.57 26.47 -44.56
N CYS A 690 29.47 27.74 -44.20
CA CYS A 690 28.92 28.76 -45.09
C CYS A 690 29.81 28.80 -46.34
N GLN A 691 29.46 28.02 -47.37
CA GLN A 691 29.92 28.30 -48.72
C GLN A 691 29.32 29.63 -49.14
N ALA A 692 30.07 30.70 -48.90
CA ALA A 692 29.85 31.99 -49.53
C ALA A 692 30.17 31.85 -51.03
N SER A 693 29.17 31.47 -51.83
CA SER A 693 29.18 31.78 -53.26
C SER A 693 28.58 33.17 -53.44
N GLY A 694 29.46 34.15 -53.55
CA GLY A 694 29.09 35.49 -53.96
C GLY A 694 28.79 35.51 -55.45
N GLN A 695 27.55 35.80 -55.82
CA GLN A 695 27.20 36.48 -57.06
C GLN A 695 26.02 37.43 -56.80
N PRO A 696 26.12 38.72 -57.18
CA PRO A 696 25.02 39.68 -57.07
C PRO A 696 24.34 39.87 -58.42
N GLU A 697 23.03 39.62 -58.49
CA GLU A 697 22.09 40.09 -59.53
C GLU A 697 20.72 39.49 -59.13
N GLY A 698 19.58 40.15 -59.10
CA GLY A 698 19.11 41.42 -59.60
C GLY A 698 17.64 41.54 -59.19
N VAL A 699 17.20 42.78 -58.98
CA VAL A 699 15.87 43.23 -58.56
C VAL A 699 14.71 42.59 -59.35
N ARG A 700 13.66 42.11 -58.66
CA ARG A 700 12.23 42.33 -59.02
C ARG A 700 11.28 41.83 -57.94
N GLY A 701 10.39 42.72 -57.48
CA GLY A 701 9.48 42.49 -56.37
C GLY A 701 8.18 41.76 -56.70
N ARG A 702 7.43 41.43 -55.64
CA ARG A 702 5.96 41.55 -55.61
C ARG A 702 5.45 41.43 -54.17
N LEU A 703 4.90 42.55 -53.68
CA LEU A 703 3.90 42.61 -52.61
C LEU A 703 2.66 41.82 -53.05
N TYR A 704 2.06 41.01 -52.17
CA TYR A 704 0.60 40.82 -52.13
C TYR A 704 0.13 40.53 -50.70
N LEU A 705 -0.71 41.44 -50.20
CA LEU A 705 -1.62 41.34 -49.07
C LEU A 705 -2.99 40.86 -49.59
N HIS A 706 -3.64 39.92 -48.89
CA HIS A 706 -5.10 39.72 -48.65
C HIS A 706 -5.38 38.22 -48.44
N GLY A 707 -6.33 37.79 -47.60
CA GLY A 707 -7.38 38.54 -46.91
C GLY A 707 -8.18 37.63 -45.97
N SER A 708 -8.89 38.27 -45.06
CA SER A 708 -9.94 37.69 -44.22
C SER A 708 -11.19 37.37 -45.05
N GLY A 709 -11.86 36.27 -44.76
CA GLY A 709 -13.24 36.00 -45.17
C GLY A 709 -13.93 35.16 -44.10
N ARG A 710 -14.97 35.74 -43.48
CA ARG A 710 -16.01 35.03 -42.76
C ARG A 710 -16.95 34.40 -43.80
N ASP A 711 -17.41 33.19 -43.51
CA ASP A 711 -18.83 32.85 -43.37
C ASP A 711 -18.97 31.69 -42.37
#